data_AF-A0A1J8PUI7-F1
#
_entry.id   AF-A0A1J8PUI7-F1
#
_cell.length_a   1.000
_cell.length_b   1.000
_cell.length_c   1.000
_cell.angle_alpha   90.00
_cell.angle_beta   90.00
_cell.angle_gamma   90.00
#
_symmetry.space_group_name_H-M   'P 1'
#
loop_
_entity.id
_entity.type
_entity.pdbx_description
1 polymer ?
#
loop_
_entity_poly.entity_id
_entity_poly.type
_entity_poly.pdbx_seq_one_letter_code
_entity_poly.pdbx_strand_id
1 'polypeptide(L)'
;MKFTKPAWVMHKDSSKTDDTKRLSIFSIHVHPDGSRIATGGLDAKIRIWSTKPILNHASELSNRPPKSLCTLSMHTGPVLTIRWAHSGRWLASGSDDEIVMIWDLDPSGRGKVFGSNDVNVEGWKPMKRLPGHESDVTDLAWAPEDRYLASVGLDSVVLVWCGYTLERIRKLDQHQGFVKGVCWDPVGEFMATQSDDKTVKIWRTTDWQLEAEIRKPFEDSPGSTFFRRLSWSPDGAHITASNATNNKGFVFIAAVITRGTWTSEISLVGHENTVEVAAYNPHIFLRNPASPIATSNICSVVALGADDRSISIWQTKSARPLIVAREVFERQIMDLSWSWDGLTLYAASSDGTIAVFNFDPEELEGIAPHSAQQQYLHKFGFVPPPTPEGYSHGTFTNSATAASASRITPPPSPNRSQSLLQSAFGALNGTNGAEHVNKLVAKKSNKKRVQPMLMSSVPSASTLPSAQGSTSALPPSASALGSRAFQVPEIPRSRQPSHSASPVPSPRTYDADVEMGGPMDMDVPIDSLDTSVLGANKGKRKASVLDMPEDRPSKPRTLGGDRPRETIPVREIASTSLASTRPHLFEGADLLSVPPLLTFLSANMEGSDCVFEARNSEGDGPTEVTFADGKQTLWLDYLPSPVLALTASTTFCAAATQDGSVNVYSHTGRRLMATLSFGSPCAIIHGCKSALMILTASGQLSSINVKNATSFFPPTSVTPLLSTSPNCTILSATVRHNGAPVVHCSSGTAYTYDAQLFTWTKLCERWWGEGSDVWQGRQRANKDKDVLTSIEGAISMAAGIPASHKERPAWWNTALTLGHLESKLHAAKALDSAAEYKQALLIYARKLADEGFRAKAEELIKELFGPIFWRPGGRDDSWTPTVAGMPKRDLLREVLSVFVLSAFNLNTLTCTTMSDTVIREVVKDVWIFSRPFARLGVFPMGGRSTAIKLRKGGVWVLASTPLNEETRKKIDELGEVKYIIGADAVHHLFLGEFKKAYPNAKLIGVEAAIPSMSDKSIRFDGLWGRDPPDTNYGFEDEIKHCYFSGFRNKDVAFLHMASKSLIEADLLLNLPATEQYSRSSSSAYGNVKPDSWIHRAIIKGTTVDAKAMRRDATTVANWDFDRIIPCHGDVIETDGNKMWRALYKASID
;
A
#
# COMPACT_ATOMS: atom_id res chain seq x y z
N MET A 1 -3.35 -10.49 -31.97
CA MET A 1 -2.76 -10.06 -30.70
C MET A 1 -2.34 -11.29 -29.93
N LYS A 2 -1.09 -11.33 -29.48
CA LYS A 2 -0.56 -12.34 -28.56
C LYS A 2 -0.33 -11.72 -27.17
N PHE A 3 -0.96 -12.28 -26.16
CA PHE A 3 -0.70 -11.97 -24.75
C PHE A 3 0.40 -12.90 -24.19
N THR A 4 1.27 -12.41 -23.31
CA THR A 4 2.31 -13.23 -22.64
C THR A 4 2.68 -12.64 -21.28
N LYS A 5 2.75 -13.48 -20.23
CA LYS A 5 3.11 -13.10 -18.84
C LYS A 5 4.36 -13.90 -18.40
N PRO A 6 5.59 -13.42 -18.67
CA PRO A 6 6.82 -14.21 -18.49
C PRO A 6 7.18 -14.37 -17.00
N ALA A 7 6.89 -15.55 -16.43
CA ALA A 7 7.01 -15.83 -14.98
C ALA A 7 8.43 -15.71 -14.38
N TRP A 8 9.47 -15.55 -15.21
CA TRP A 8 10.88 -15.38 -14.84
C TRP A 8 11.37 -13.93 -14.85
N VAL A 9 10.60 -12.98 -15.39
CA VAL A 9 10.89 -11.55 -15.25
C VAL A 9 10.31 -11.09 -13.91
N MET A 10 11.16 -11.07 -12.87
CA MET A 10 10.77 -10.77 -11.50
C MET A 10 11.95 -10.21 -10.69
N HIS A 11 11.63 -9.41 -9.68
CA HIS A 11 12.57 -8.97 -8.64
C HIS A 11 12.42 -9.88 -7.40
N LYS A 12 13.52 -10.12 -6.68
CA LYS A 12 13.63 -11.14 -5.62
C LYS A 12 14.23 -10.60 -4.33
N ASP A 13 13.71 -11.06 -3.19
CA ASP A 13 14.22 -10.74 -1.85
C ASP A 13 15.55 -11.48 -1.61
N SER A 14 16.68 -10.82 -1.89
CA SER A 14 18.02 -11.41 -1.67
C SER A 14 18.42 -11.56 -0.19
N SER A 15 17.55 -11.23 0.77
CA SER A 15 17.79 -11.46 2.20
C SER A 15 17.31 -12.84 2.69
N LYS A 16 16.57 -13.59 1.86
CA LYS A 16 15.92 -14.85 2.26
C LYS A 16 16.25 -15.99 1.30
N THR A 17 16.38 -17.19 1.87
CA THR A 17 16.63 -18.45 1.14
C THR A 17 15.37 -19.03 0.49
N ASP A 18 14.19 -18.45 0.75
CA ASP A 18 12.93 -18.83 0.09
C ASP A 18 12.81 -18.12 -1.27
N ASP A 19 13.30 -18.81 -2.29
CA ASP A 19 13.48 -18.29 -3.66
C ASP A 19 12.16 -18.04 -4.43
N THR A 20 11.02 -18.22 -3.76
CA THR A 20 9.66 -18.13 -4.32
C THR A 20 9.03 -16.73 -4.27
N LYS A 21 9.45 -15.87 -3.35
CA LYS A 21 8.77 -14.58 -3.11
C LYS A 21 9.14 -13.52 -4.16
N ARG A 22 8.16 -13.12 -4.97
CA ARG A 22 8.21 -11.94 -5.85
C ARG A 22 8.16 -10.63 -5.04
N LEU A 23 8.86 -9.62 -5.56
CA LEU A 23 8.81 -8.24 -5.07
C LEU A 23 8.27 -7.30 -6.16
N SER A 24 7.60 -6.22 -5.73
CA SER A 24 6.94 -5.23 -6.61
C SER A 24 7.86 -4.69 -7.70
N ILE A 25 7.33 -4.56 -8.92
CA ILE A 25 7.98 -3.84 -10.03
C ILE A 25 7.26 -2.50 -10.18
N PHE A 26 7.97 -1.40 -9.92
CA PHE A 26 7.41 -0.05 -9.93
C PHE A 26 7.49 0.63 -11.29
N SER A 27 8.43 0.23 -12.13
CA SER A 27 8.62 0.80 -13.47
C SER A 27 9.17 -0.21 -14.46
N ILE A 28 8.75 -0.06 -15.72
CA ILE A 28 9.25 -0.79 -16.88
C ILE A 28 9.45 0.18 -18.04
N HIS A 29 10.60 0.12 -18.70
CA HIS A 29 10.81 0.83 -19.95
C HIS A 29 11.54 -0.04 -20.98
N VAL A 30 11.00 -0.09 -22.18
CA VAL A 30 11.67 -0.71 -23.33
C VAL A 30 12.71 0.23 -23.91
N HIS A 31 13.81 -0.33 -24.38
CA HIS A 31 14.88 0.42 -25.04
C HIS A 31 14.50 0.72 -26.50
N PRO A 32 14.90 1.88 -27.10
CA PRO A 32 14.49 2.28 -28.45
C PRO A 32 14.80 1.27 -29.58
N ASP A 33 15.83 0.43 -29.45
CA ASP A 33 16.13 -0.65 -30.43
C ASP A 33 15.22 -1.90 -30.29
N GLY A 34 14.30 -1.92 -29.32
CA GLY A 34 13.36 -3.03 -29.07
C GLY A 34 13.99 -4.32 -28.53
N SER A 35 15.31 -4.41 -28.36
CA SER A 35 16.02 -5.65 -28.01
C SER A 35 15.98 -6.02 -26.52
N ARG A 36 15.73 -5.02 -25.66
CA ARG A 36 15.80 -5.13 -24.20
C ARG A 36 14.77 -4.23 -23.49
N ILE A 37 14.34 -4.67 -22.32
CA ILE A 37 13.56 -3.90 -21.34
C ILE A 37 14.39 -3.70 -20.07
N ALA A 38 14.18 -2.60 -19.36
CA ALA A 38 14.66 -2.38 -18.00
C ALA A 38 13.48 -2.37 -17.03
N THR A 39 13.63 -3.00 -15.87
CA THR A 39 12.64 -3.00 -14.78
C THR A 39 13.26 -2.51 -13.47
N GLY A 40 12.50 -1.69 -12.73
CA GLY A 40 12.86 -1.19 -11.39
C GLY A 40 11.93 -1.78 -10.34
N GLY A 41 12.48 -2.18 -9.21
CA GLY A 41 11.72 -2.87 -8.17
C GLY A 41 12.15 -2.58 -6.74
N LEU A 42 11.41 -3.18 -5.80
CA LEU A 42 11.60 -3.01 -4.35
C LEU A 42 12.92 -3.61 -3.81
N ASP A 43 13.68 -4.37 -4.62
CA ASP A 43 14.97 -4.97 -4.23
C ASP A 43 16.18 -4.03 -4.41
N ALA A 44 15.93 -2.72 -4.53
CA ALA A 44 16.89 -1.65 -4.82
C ALA A 44 17.72 -1.86 -6.11
N LYS A 45 17.22 -2.70 -7.03
CA LYS A 45 17.94 -3.09 -8.25
C LYS A 45 17.17 -2.71 -9.51
N ILE A 46 17.97 -2.49 -10.55
CA ILE A 46 17.51 -2.40 -11.93
C ILE A 46 17.90 -3.72 -12.60
N ARG A 47 16.96 -4.33 -13.33
CA ARG A 47 17.23 -5.56 -14.10
C ARG A 47 16.93 -5.29 -15.57
N ILE A 48 17.90 -5.63 -16.43
CA ILE A 48 17.80 -5.48 -17.89
C ILE A 48 17.64 -6.88 -18.49
N TRP A 49 16.58 -7.08 -19.27
CA TRP A 49 16.15 -8.37 -19.80
C TRP A 49 16.04 -8.30 -21.33
N SER A 50 16.31 -9.41 -22.02
CA SER A 50 16.10 -9.45 -23.47
C SER A 50 14.62 -9.66 -23.81
N THR A 51 14.10 -8.92 -24.81
CA THR A 51 12.71 -9.04 -25.28
C THR A 51 12.49 -10.31 -26.10
N LYS A 52 13.51 -10.80 -26.82
CA LYS A 52 13.37 -11.95 -27.73
C LYS A 52 12.96 -13.26 -27.01
N PRO A 53 13.52 -13.62 -25.84
CA PRO A 53 13.01 -14.72 -25.01
C PRO A 53 11.63 -14.49 -24.39
N ILE A 54 11.15 -13.24 -24.29
CA ILE A 54 9.80 -12.92 -23.80
C ILE A 54 8.77 -13.13 -24.92
N LEU A 55 9.07 -12.66 -26.13
CA LEU A 55 8.17 -12.73 -27.27
C LEU A 55 8.15 -14.10 -27.95
N ASN A 56 9.28 -14.84 -27.94
CA ASN A 56 9.43 -16.12 -28.63
C ASN A 56 9.85 -17.27 -27.69
N HIS A 57 8.92 -18.19 -27.45
CA HIS A 57 9.12 -19.37 -26.58
C HIS A 57 10.25 -20.32 -27.05
N ALA A 58 10.57 -20.38 -28.34
CA ALA A 58 11.72 -21.16 -28.80
C ALA A 58 13.07 -20.50 -28.42
N SER A 59 13.11 -19.16 -28.38
CA SER A 59 14.26 -18.41 -27.82
C SER A 59 14.30 -18.51 -26.29
N GLU A 60 13.13 -18.63 -25.66
CA GLU A 60 12.99 -18.86 -24.22
C GLU A 60 13.59 -20.21 -23.77
N LEU A 61 13.18 -21.31 -24.43
CA LEU A 61 13.63 -22.66 -24.12
C LEU A 61 15.12 -22.87 -24.44
N SER A 62 15.63 -22.26 -25.50
CA SER A 62 17.05 -22.34 -25.88
C SER A 62 17.97 -21.38 -25.10
N ASN A 63 17.39 -20.44 -24.32
CA ASN A 63 18.11 -19.37 -23.61
C ASN A 63 19.10 -18.59 -24.51
N ARG A 64 18.71 -18.37 -25.77
CA ARG A 64 19.51 -17.68 -26.80
C ARG A 64 18.65 -16.63 -27.54
N PRO A 65 18.86 -15.32 -27.30
CA PRO A 65 19.82 -14.72 -26.37
C PRO A 65 19.48 -15.00 -24.90
N PRO A 66 20.41 -14.74 -23.96
CA PRO A 66 20.15 -14.91 -22.53
C PRO A 66 18.93 -14.11 -22.04
N LYS A 67 18.16 -14.71 -21.12
CA LYS A 67 16.97 -14.09 -20.50
C LYS A 67 17.29 -12.78 -19.76
N SER A 68 18.26 -12.82 -18.85
CA SER A 68 18.80 -11.65 -18.15
C SER A 68 20.08 -11.18 -18.84
N LEU A 69 20.23 -9.86 -18.99
CA LEU A 69 21.38 -9.21 -19.65
C LEU A 69 22.28 -8.49 -18.65
N CYS A 70 21.69 -7.78 -17.67
CA CYS A 70 22.43 -7.02 -16.66
C CYS A 70 21.59 -6.78 -15.40
N THR A 71 22.23 -6.77 -14.23
CA THR A 71 21.66 -6.29 -12.96
C THR A 71 22.51 -5.13 -12.44
N LEU A 72 21.85 -4.04 -12.05
CA LEU A 72 22.46 -2.82 -11.51
C LEU A 72 21.99 -2.62 -10.07
N SER A 73 22.91 -2.33 -9.15
CA SER A 73 22.65 -2.32 -7.70
C SER A 73 23.43 -1.21 -6.98
N MET A 74 23.26 0.05 -7.43
CA MET A 74 23.93 1.22 -6.84
C MET A 74 22.98 2.22 -6.16
N HIS A 75 21.67 2.03 -6.29
CA HIS A 75 20.68 2.69 -5.44
C HIS A 75 20.67 2.02 -4.06
N THR A 76 20.37 2.79 -3.02
CA THR A 76 20.26 2.28 -1.63
C THR A 76 18.84 1.90 -1.23
N GLY A 77 17.84 2.24 -2.05
CA GLY A 77 16.45 1.86 -1.85
C GLY A 77 15.72 1.46 -3.15
N PRO A 78 14.48 0.96 -3.06
CA PRO A 78 13.52 0.78 -4.15
C PRO A 78 13.66 1.73 -5.35
N VAL A 79 13.73 1.17 -6.56
CA VAL A 79 13.79 1.95 -7.80
C VAL A 79 12.38 2.15 -8.35
N LEU A 80 11.84 3.36 -8.16
CA LEU A 80 10.44 3.72 -8.43
C LEU A 80 10.16 4.04 -9.90
N THR A 81 11.15 4.57 -10.63
CA THR A 81 11.00 5.01 -12.03
C THR A 81 12.26 4.75 -12.84
N ILE A 82 12.08 4.34 -14.10
CA ILE A 82 13.15 4.08 -15.07
C ILE A 82 12.71 4.58 -16.45
N ARG A 83 13.58 5.32 -17.14
CA ARG A 83 13.37 5.74 -18.55
C ARG A 83 14.66 5.66 -19.36
N TRP A 84 14.58 5.00 -20.51
CA TRP A 84 15.62 5.07 -21.54
C TRP A 84 15.59 6.43 -22.24
N ALA A 85 16.76 6.98 -22.54
CA ALA A 85 16.92 8.11 -23.45
C ALA A 85 16.54 7.68 -24.89
N HIS A 86 16.02 8.58 -25.71
CA HIS A 86 15.57 8.29 -27.09
C HIS A 86 16.71 7.84 -28.00
N SER A 87 17.92 8.35 -27.76
CA SER A 87 19.16 7.89 -28.42
C SER A 87 19.58 6.47 -28.01
N GLY A 88 18.94 5.86 -27.01
CA GLY A 88 19.26 4.53 -26.47
C GLY A 88 20.58 4.44 -25.69
N ARG A 89 21.38 5.51 -25.68
CA ARG A 89 22.70 5.53 -25.04
C ARG A 89 22.61 5.39 -23.52
N TRP A 90 21.66 6.09 -22.91
CA TRP A 90 21.56 6.22 -21.45
C TRP A 90 20.28 5.66 -20.88
N LEU A 91 20.40 5.12 -19.67
CA LEU A 91 19.28 4.81 -18.78
C LEU A 91 19.26 5.84 -17.65
N ALA A 92 18.10 6.44 -17.38
CA ALA A 92 17.86 7.18 -16.15
C ALA A 92 17.03 6.33 -15.19
N SER A 93 17.37 6.35 -13.90
CA SER A 93 16.61 5.70 -12.82
C SER A 93 16.44 6.63 -11.63
N GLY A 94 15.26 6.61 -11.02
CA GLY A 94 14.92 7.35 -9.80
C GLY A 94 14.41 6.39 -8.72
N SER A 95 14.68 6.72 -7.46
CA SER A 95 14.47 5.87 -6.29
C SER A 95 13.96 6.68 -5.11
N ASP A 96 13.48 5.98 -4.07
CA ASP A 96 13.28 6.53 -2.73
C ASP A 96 14.58 6.95 -2.04
N ASP A 97 15.76 6.62 -2.58
CA ASP A 97 17.06 7.15 -2.11
C ASP A 97 17.37 8.61 -2.49
N GLU A 98 16.36 9.39 -2.92
CA GLU A 98 16.44 10.81 -3.30
C GLU A 98 17.33 11.11 -4.54
N ILE A 99 18.00 10.11 -5.13
CA ILE A 99 18.94 10.27 -6.23
C ILE A 99 18.34 9.84 -7.57
N VAL A 100 18.60 10.63 -8.61
CA VAL A 100 18.52 10.15 -10.01
C VAL A 100 19.90 9.68 -10.45
N MET A 101 20.01 8.45 -10.97
CA MET A 101 21.25 7.90 -11.53
C MET A 101 21.15 7.76 -13.05
N ILE A 102 22.20 8.19 -13.74
CA ILE A 102 22.37 8.04 -15.19
C ILE A 102 23.41 6.96 -15.44
N TRP A 103 23.04 5.97 -16.26
CA TRP A 103 23.87 4.83 -16.61
C TRP A 103 24.25 4.87 -18.09
N ASP A 104 25.51 4.59 -18.42
CA ASP A 104 26.00 4.48 -19.79
C ASP A 104 26.49 3.04 -20.04
N LEU A 105 26.38 2.58 -21.29
CA LEU A 105 26.77 1.23 -21.68
C LEU A 105 28.30 1.12 -21.64
N ASP A 106 28.82 0.12 -20.91
CA ASP A 106 30.24 -0.20 -20.90
C ASP A 106 30.46 -1.60 -21.52
N PRO A 107 30.91 -1.69 -22.78
CA PRO A 107 31.21 -2.95 -23.44
C PRO A 107 32.22 -3.85 -22.70
N SER A 108 33.05 -3.28 -21.81
CA SER A 108 34.02 -4.02 -21.00
C SER A 108 33.47 -4.52 -19.65
N GLY A 109 32.37 -3.94 -19.14
CA GLY A 109 31.80 -4.21 -17.81
C GLY A 109 31.06 -5.54 -17.64
N ARG A 110 31.41 -6.57 -18.41
CA ARG A 110 30.78 -7.91 -18.35
C ARG A 110 31.40 -8.76 -17.24
N GLY A 111 30.61 -9.51 -16.48
CA GLY A 111 31.12 -10.36 -15.40
C GLY A 111 30.07 -10.78 -14.38
N LYS A 112 30.52 -11.38 -13.26
CA LYS A 112 29.66 -11.61 -12.09
C LYS A 112 29.43 -10.31 -11.32
N VAL A 113 28.22 -10.10 -10.82
CA VAL A 113 27.93 -9.03 -9.86
C VAL A 113 28.55 -9.40 -8.52
N PHE A 114 29.35 -8.50 -7.93
CA PHE A 114 29.98 -8.74 -6.63
C PHE A 114 28.91 -8.95 -5.55
N GLY A 115 28.99 -10.05 -4.80
CA GLY A 115 28.00 -10.41 -3.78
C GLY A 115 26.69 -11.00 -4.32
N SER A 116 26.55 -11.27 -5.62
CA SER A 116 25.37 -11.97 -6.18
C SER A 116 25.74 -13.18 -7.04
N ASN A 117 24.76 -14.05 -7.27
CA ASN A 117 24.80 -15.09 -8.30
C ASN A 117 24.45 -14.54 -9.70
N ASP A 118 23.97 -13.29 -9.80
CA ASP A 118 23.69 -12.60 -11.07
C ASP A 118 24.95 -12.46 -11.94
N VAL A 119 24.80 -12.72 -13.25
CA VAL A 119 25.86 -12.58 -14.27
C VAL A 119 25.44 -11.54 -15.31
N ASN A 120 26.25 -10.49 -15.44
CA ASN A 120 26.06 -9.42 -16.40
C ASN A 120 26.69 -9.81 -17.75
N VAL A 121 25.84 -10.14 -18.72
CA VAL A 121 26.15 -10.42 -20.13
C VAL A 121 26.51 -9.14 -20.87
N GLU A 122 25.89 -8.02 -20.48
CA GLU A 122 26.19 -6.65 -20.90
C GLU A 122 26.69 -5.85 -19.69
N GLY A 123 27.68 -4.99 -19.89
CA GLY A 123 28.18 -4.08 -18.85
C GLY A 123 27.47 -2.73 -18.92
N TRP A 124 27.03 -2.23 -17.77
CA TRP A 124 26.44 -0.90 -17.61
C TRP A 124 27.04 -0.28 -16.34
N LYS A 125 27.42 1.00 -16.40
CA LYS A 125 28.07 1.70 -15.28
C LYS A 125 27.32 2.99 -14.92
N PRO A 126 27.29 3.37 -13.62
CA PRO A 126 26.79 4.68 -13.24
C PRO A 126 27.75 5.75 -13.80
N MET A 127 27.25 6.58 -14.71
CA MET A 127 28.00 7.67 -15.34
C MET A 127 27.92 8.94 -14.49
N LYS A 128 26.73 9.25 -13.94
CA LYS A 128 26.52 10.42 -13.08
C LYS A 128 25.40 10.15 -12.06
N ARG A 129 25.58 10.65 -10.84
CA ARG A 129 24.51 10.80 -9.84
C ARG A 129 24.03 12.24 -9.86
N LEU A 130 22.72 12.44 -9.78
CA LEU A 130 22.04 13.73 -9.84
C LEU A 130 21.28 13.97 -8.52
N PRO A 131 21.99 14.39 -7.45
CA PRO A 131 21.37 14.75 -6.18
C PRO A 131 20.63 16.09 -6.29
N GLY A 132 19.51 16.23 -5.58
CA GLY A 132 18.85 17.53 -5.44
C GLY A 132 17.33 17.50 -5.22
N HIS A 133 16.70 16.33 -5.22
CA HIS A 133 15.42 16.12 -4.56
C HIS A 133 15.64 15.97 -3.05
N GLU A 134 14.57 16.16 -2.27
CA GLU A 134 14.57 16.12 -0.80
C GLU A 134 13.64 15.01 -0.26
N SER A 135 13.18 14.10 -1.14
CA SER A 135 12.34 12.92 -0.89
C SER A 135 12.27 12.06 -2.17
N ASP A 136 11.48 10.98 -2.18
CA ASP A 136 11.44 9.96 -3.22
C ASP A 136 11.23 10.51 -4.64
N VAL A 137 12.02 10.02 -5.61
CA VAL A 137 11.85 10.37 -7.03
C VAL A 137 10.81 9.44 -7.68
N THR A 138 9.62 9.96 -7.92
CA THR A 138 8.45 9.18 -8.35
C THR A 138 8.42 8.92 -9.85
N ASP A 139 8.88 9.88 -10.67
CA ASP A 139 8.85 9.76 -12.12
C ASP A 139 9.96 10.55 -12.83
N LEU A 140 10.25 10.12 -14.06
CA LEU A 140 11.26 10.66 -14.95
C LEU A 140 10.68 10.78 -16.36
N ALA A 141 11.17 11.75 -17.13
CA ALA A 141 10.95 11.78 -18.58
C ALA A 141 12.09 12.52 -19.31
N TRP A 142 12.53 11.98 -20.44
CA TRP A 142 13.45 12.64 -21.37
C TRP A 142 12.66 13.52 -22.36
N ALA A 143 13.21 14.68 -22.72
CA ALA A 143 12.68 15.53 -23.79
C ALA A 143 13.03 14.97 -25.19
N PRO A 144 12.36 15.42 -26.26
CA PRO A 144 12.76 15.12 -27.64
C PRO A 144 14.22 15.50 -27.92
N GLU A 145 14.88 14.71 -28.76
CA GLU A 145 16.34 14.79 -29.05
C GLU A 145 17.22 14.74 -27.77
N ASP A 146 16.70 14.13 -26.69
CA ASP A 146 17.32 13.97 -25.35
C ASP A 146 17.83 15.27 -24.71
N ARG A 147 17.40 16.43 -25.21
CA ARG A 147 17.86 17.79 -24.85
C ARG A 147 17.80 18.11 -23.37
N TYR A 148 16.80 17.58 -22.67
CA TYR A 148 16.56 17.75 -21.25
C TYR A 148 16.11 16.43 -20.62
N LEU A 149 16.35 16.28 -19.33
CA LEU A 149 15.72 15.27 -18.48
C LEU A 149 14.94 16.00 -17.39
N ALA A 150 13.71 15.57 -17.10
CA ALA A 150 12.95 16.03 -15.94
C ALA A 150 12.85 14.90 -14.91
N SER A 151 12.93 15.26 -13.64
CA SER A 151 12.63 14.40 -12.49
C SER A 151 11.62 15.08 -11.56
N VAL A 152 10.76 14.28 -10.95
CA VAL A 152 9.71 14.73 -10.04
C VAL A 152 9.65 13.85 -8.80
N GLY A 153 9.24 14.41 -7.65
CA GLY A 153 9.26 13.68 -6.39
C GLY A 153 8.21 14.07 -5.34
N LEU A 154 8.24 13.34 -4.23
CA LEU A 154 7.40 13.58 -3.05
C LEU A 154 7.86 14.82 -2.24
N ASP A 155 8.98 15.45 -2.61
CA ASP A 155 9.36 16.78 -2.14
C ASP A 155 8.50 17.91 -2.73
N SER A 156 7.54 17.57 -3.60
CA SER A 156 6.67 18.51 -4.36
C SER A 156 7.42 19.32 -5.42
N VAL A 157 8.62 18.89 -5.82
CA VAL A 157 9.52 19.62 -6.72
C VAL A 157 9.60 18.97 -8.10
N VAL A 158 9.78 19.79 -9.12
CA VAL A 158 10.25 19.38 -10.46
C VAL A 158 11.69 19.87 -10.65
N LEU A 159 12.61 18.98 -11.01
CA LEU A 159 13.98 19.34 -11.37
C LEU A 159 14.20 19.12 -12.87
N VAL A 160 14.77 20.13 -13.52
CA VAL A 160 15.10 20.09 -14.96
C VAL A 160 16.61 20.04 -15.12
N TRP A 161 17.08 19.02 -15.81
CA TRP A 161 18.49 18.71 -16.04
C TRP A 161 18.85 18.90 -17.51
N CYS A 162 20.05 19.40 -17.77
CA CYS A 162 20.63 19.52 -19.10
C CYS A 162 20.93 18.14 -19.68
N GLY A 163 20.36 17.79 -20.84
CA GLY A 163 20.63 16.52 -21.52
C GLY A 163 22.06 16.35 -22.01
N TYR A 164 22.82 17.45 -22.08
CA TYR A 164 24.21 17.46 -22.57
C TYR A 164 25.22 17.33 -21.43
N THR A 165 25.10 18.14 -20.38
CA THR A 165 26.04 18.18 -19.24
C THR A 165 25.56 17.40 -18.02
N LEU A 166 24.28 17.02 -17.99
CA LEU A 166 23.60 16.39 -16.86
C LEU A 166 23.70 17.25 -15.58
N GLU A 167 23.52 18.56 -15.72
CA GLU A 167 23.52 19.55 -14.63
C GLU A 167 22.13 20.18 -14.48
N ARG A 168 21.77 20.59 -13.26
CA ARG A 168 20.45 21.17 -12.97
C ARG A 168 20.34 22.57 -13.58
N ILE A 169 19.42 22.75 -14.53
CA ILE A 169 19.07 24.04 -15.12
C ILE A 169 18.05 24.78 -14.23
N ARG A 170 17.03 24.08 -13.71
CA ARG A 170 15.98 24.65 -12.85
C ARG A 170 15.54 23.71 -11.72
N LYS A 171 15.06 24.33 -10.65
CA LYS A 171 14.12 23.78 -9.65
C LYS A 171 12.79 24.54 -9.85
N LEU A 172 11.68 23.82 -9.98
CA LEU A 172 10.33 24.38 -10.06
C LEU A 172 9.56 23.86 -8.85
N ASP A 173 9.05 24.78 -8.03
CA ASP A 173 8.57 24.56 -6.66
C ASP A 173 7.14 25.10 -6.45
N GLN A 174 6.41 25.36 -7.56
CA GLN A 174 5.08 25.97 -7.52
C GLN A 174 3.92 24.94 -7.46
N HIS A 175 4.23 23.64 -7.38
CA HIS A 175 3.27 22.63 -6.91
C HIS A 175 3.12 22.71 -5.39
N GLN A 176 1.95 22.33 -4.88
CA GLN A 176 1.61 22.42 -3.44
C GLN A 176 1.36 21.05 -2.81
N GLY A 177 1.97 20.01 -3.39
CA GLY A 177 1.85 18.62 -3.00
C GLY A 177 2.67 17.72 -3.93
N PHE A 178 2.78 16.46 -3.53
CA PHE A 178 3.66 15.47 -4.16
C PHE A 178 3.48 15.38 -5.67
N VAL A 179 4.56 15.56 -6.43
CA VAL A 179 4.53 15.45 -7.89
C VAL A 179 4.78 13.97 -8.25
N LYS A 180 3.89 13.39 -9.04
CA LYS A 180 3.76 11.93 -9.23
C LYS A 180 3.77 11.47 -10.69
N GLY A 181 4.07 12.38 -11.62
CA GLY A 181 4.28 12.08 -13.02
C GLY A 181 4.76 13.30 -13.81
N VAL A 182 5.52 13.05 -14.88
CA VAL A 182 6.01 14.07 -15.81
C VAL A 182 6.02 13.56 -17.25
N CYS A 183 5.65 14.40 -18.21
CA CYS A 183 5.84 14.10 -19.63
C CYS A 183 6.24 15.35 -20.44
N TRP A 184 6.82 15.13 -21.62
CA TRP A 184 7.23 16.19 -22.54
C TRP A 184 6.34 16.22 -23.78
N ASP A 185 6.16 17.43 -24.31
CA ASP A 185 5.63 17.67 -25.63
C ASP A 185 6.56 17.10 -26.72
N PRO A 186 6.08 16.32 -27.71
CA PRO A 186 6.92 15.83 -28.79
C PRO A 186 7.44 16.92 -29.73
N VAL A 187 6.87 18.13 -29.69
CA VAL A 187 7.43 19.33 -30.35
C VAL A 187 8.56 19.95 -29.51
N GLY A 188 8.59 19.70 -28.20
CA GLY A 188 9.59 20.24 -27.26
C GLY A 188 9.31 21.66 -26.76
N GLU A 189 8.13 22.25 -27.03
CA GLU A 189 7.74 23.59 -26.58
C GLU A 189 7.33 23.60 -25.09
N PHE A 190 6.76 22.47 -24.63
CA PHE A 190 6.18 22.34 -23.29
C PHE A 190 6.61 21.07 -22.54
N MET A 191 6.45 21.11 -21.22
CA MET A 191 6.50 19.97 -20.30
C MET A 191 5.23 19.99 -19.44
N ALA A 192 4.68 18.82 -19.10
CA ALA A 192 3.52 18.70 -18.22
C ALA A 192 3.85 17.88 -16.97
N THR A 193 3.40 18.32 -15.80
CA THR A 193 3.58 17.62 -14.52
C THR A 193 2.26 17.46 -13.77
N GLN A 194 2.08 16.35 -13.07
CA GLN A 194 0.85 16.06 -12.30
C GLN A 194 1.14 15.83 -10.82
N SER A 195 0.32 16.39 -9.93
CA SER A 195 0.53 16.39 -8.47
C SER A 195 -0.73 16.00 -7.69
N ASP A 196 -0.52 15.57 -6.44
CA ASP A 196 -1.57 15.43 -5.41
C ASP A 196 -2.23 16.76 -5.02
N ASP A 197 -1.67 17.92 -5.39
CA ASP A 197 -2.32 19.23 -5.25
C ASP A 197 -3.55 19.44 -6.15
N LYS A 198 -3.96 18.38 -6.87
CA LYS A 198 -5.09 18.32 -7.82
C LYS A 198 -4.89 19.23 -9.02
N THR A 199 -3.65 19.45 -9.44
CA THR A 199 -3.31 20.18 -10.66
C THR A 199 -2.49 19.33 -11.63
N VAL A 200 -2.71 19.58 -12.92
CA VAL A 200 -1.67 19.41 -13.95
C VAL A 200 -1.15 20.80 -14.29
N LYS A 201 0.17 20.99 -14.25
CA LYS A 201 0.85 22.24 -14.63
C LYS A 201 1.59 22.06 -15.95
N ILE A 202 1.51 23.08 -16.79
CA ILE A 202 2.19 23.13 -18.10
C ILE A 202 3.29 24.18 -18.02
N TRP A 203 4.51 23.79 -18.39
CA TRP A 203 5.72 24.62 -18.30
C TRP A 203 6.29 24.85 -19.69
N ARG A 204 6.67 26.09 -20.00
CA ARG A 204 7.28 26.45 -21.29
C ARG A 204 8.80 26.21 -21.25
N THR A 205 9.36 25.50 -22.22
CA THR A 205 10.78 25.06 -22.19
C THR A 205 11.79 26.16 -22.48
N THR A 206 11.34 27.33 -22.97
CA THR A 206 12.20 28.48 -23.31
C THR A 206 12.65 29.29 -22.09
N ASP A 207 11.78 29.41 -21.07
CA ASP A 207 11.96 30.29 -19.91
C ASP A 207 11.70 29.58 -18.56
N TRP A 208 11.04 28.41 -18.62
CA TRP A 208 10.57 27.59 -17.50
C TRP A 208 9.49 28.27 -16.65
N GLN A 209 8.70 29.15 -17.25
CA GLN A 209 7.49 29.71 -16.65
C GLN A 209 6.30 28.76 -16.75
N LEU A 210 5.34 28.96 -15.85
CA LEU A 210 4.04 28.30 -15.85
C LEU A 210 3.16 28.90 -16.96
N GLU A 211 2.83 28.10 -17.97
CA GLU A 211 1.93 28.45 -19.07
C GLU A 211 0.46 28.31 -18.66
N ALA A 212 0.11 27.19 -18.00
CA ALA A 212 -1.26 26.87 -17.62
C ALA A 212 -1.33 25.93 -16.41
N GLU A 213 -2.45 25.99 -15.69
CA GLU A 213 -2.76 25.14 -14.54
C GLU A 213 -4.18 24.56 -14.66
N ILE A 214 -4.29 23.24 -14.75
CA ILE A 214 -5.54 22.52 -15.01
C ILE A 214 -5.97 21.83 -13.72
N ARG A 215 -7.06 22.33 -13.09
CA ARG A 215 -7.65 21.75 -11.86
C ARG A 215 -8.92 20.92 -12.09
N LYS A 216 -9.82 21.41 -12.95
CA LYS A 216 -11.22 20.94 -13.07
C LYS A 216 -11.42 19.41 -13.13
N PRO A 217 -10.62 18.59 -13.84
CA PRO A 217 -10.82 17.14 -13.88
C PRO A 217 -10.41 16.40 -12.59
N PHE A 218 -9.75 17.09 -11.66
CA PHE A 218 -9.09 16.50 -10.50
C PHE A 218 -9.67 16.99 -9.16
N GLU A 219 -10.64 17.92 -9.17
CA GLU A 219 -11.24 18.53 -7.97
C GLU A 219 -11.75 17.47 -6.97
N ASP A 220 -12.46 16.45 -7.47
CA ASP A 220 -12.95 15.31 -6.67
C ASP A 220 -12.03 14.07 -6.72
N SER A 221 -10.82 14.17 -7.30
CA SER A 221 -9.93 13.01 -7.41
C SER A 221 -9.40 12.55 -6.04
N PRO A 222 -9.20 11.23 -5.83
CA PRO A 222 -8.60 10.70 -4.62
C PRO A 222 -7.09 10.97 -4.56
N GLY A 223 -6.57 11.19 -3.34
CA GLY A 223 -5.14 11.41 -3.07
C GLY A 223 -4.29 10.14 -2.92
N SER A 224 -4.90 8.94 -2.95
CA SER A 224 -4.27 7.69 -2.53
C SER A 224 -3.43 6.97 -3.59
N THR A 225 -3.47 7.37 -4.87
CA THR A 225 -2.69 6.74 -5.94
C THR A 225 -1.20 6.96 -5.76
N PHE A 226 -0.37 5.94 -5.91
CA PHE A 226 1.08 6.06 -5.72
C PHE A 226 1.73 6.85 -6.87
N PHE A 227 1.37 6.53 -8.12
CA PHE A 227 1.78 7.27 -9.31
C PHE A 227 0.62 8.05 -9.94
N ARG A 228 0.97 9.04 -10.76
CA ARG A 228 0.08 9.85 -11.62
C ARG A 228 0.75 10.05 -12.98
N ARG A 229 1.06 8.94 -13.67
CA ARG A 229 1.85 8.93 -14.91
C ARG A 229 0.99 9.35 -16.11
N LEU A 230 1.00 10.66 -16.39
CA LEU A 230 0.44 11.28 -17.59
C LEU A 230 1.36 11.09 -18.82
N SER A 231 0.78 11.18 -20.03
CA SER A 231 1.53 11.03 -21.29
C SER A 231 1.03 11.98 -22.38
N TRP A 232 1.95 12.51 -23.19
CA TRP A 232 1.65 13.39 -24.31
C TRP A 232 1.44 12.57 -25.59
N SER A 233 0.44 12.95 -26.39
CA SER A 233 0.16 12.31 -27.68
C SER A 233 1.28 12.50 -28.70
N PRO A 234 1.60 11.49 -29.54
CA PRO A 234 2.65 11.55 -30.56
C PRO A 234 2.37 12.58 -31.66
N ASP A 235 1.11 13.02 -31.79
CA ASP A 235 0.65 14.08 -32.69
C ASP A 235 0.77 15.50 -32.08
N GLY A 236 1.20 15.61 -30.83
CA GLY A 236 1.45 16.86 -30.11
C GLY A 236 0.21 17.65 -29.67
N ALA A 237 -1.01 17.21 -30.02
CA ALA A 237 -2.23 17.98 -29.82
C ALA A 237 -2.92 17.78 -28.45
N HIS A 238 -2.65 16.66 -27.77
CA HIS A 238 -3.31 16.29 -26.51
C HIS A 238 -2.35 15.71 -25.46
N ILE A 239 -2.69 15.86 -24.18
CA ILE A 239 -2.12 15.14 -23.04
C ILE A 239 -3.24 14.27 -22.47
N THR A 240 -2.95 12.99 -22.17
CA THR A 240 -3.86 12.17 -21.36
C THR A 240 -3.30 12.08 -19.95
N ALA A 241 -4.07 12.59 -18.98
CA ALA A 241 -3.72 12.62 -17.57
C ALA A 241 -4.46 11.55 -16.77
N SER A 242 -3.71 10.85 -15.92
CA SER A 242 -4.15 9.86 -14.93
C SER A 242 -5.01 10.45 -13.81
N ASN A 243 -5.67 9.59 -13.04
CA ASN A 243 -6.42 9.86 -11.81
C ASN A 243 -7.25 11.15 -11.84
N ALA A 244 -8.11 11.27 -12.87
CA ALA A 244 -9.17 12.25 -12.95
C ALA A 244 -10.52 11.61 -12.59
N THR A 245 -11.50 12.45 -12.24
CA THR A 245 -12.85 12.01 -11.87
C THR A 245 -13.91 12.91 -12.47
N ASN A 246 -15.08 12.35 -12.76
CA ASN A 246 -16.28 13.08 -13.15
C ASN A 246 -17.44 12.73 -12.21
N ASN A 247 -18.53 13.50 -12.26
CA ASN A 247 -19.72 13.35 -11.43
C ASN A 247 -19.40 13.28 -9.92
N LYS A 248 -18.74 14.29 -9.36
CA LYS A 248 -18.44 14.40 -7.91
C LYS A 248 -17.67 13.20 -7.34
N GLY A 249 -16.67 12.71 -8.08
CA GLY A 249 -15.84 11.57 -7.68
C GLY A 249 -16.42 10.19 -7.98
N PHE A 250 -17.68 10.07 -8.42
CA PHE A 250 -18.32 8.76 -8.65
C PHE A 250 -17.87 8.02 -9.92
N VAL A 251 -17.16 8.68 -10.84
CA VAL A 251 -16.70 8.06 -12.10
C VAL A 251 -15.22 8.36 -12.32
N PHE A 252 -14.38 7.33 -12.29
CA PHE A 252 -12.96 7.42 -12.62
C PHE A 252 -12.76 7.56 -14.13
N ILE A 253 -11.87 8.47 -14.53
CA ILE A 253 -11.58 8.79 -15.93
C ILE A 253 -10.09 9.06 -16.14
N ALA A 254 -9.64 8.92 -17.39
CA ALA A 254 -8.45 9.64 -17.85
C ALA A 254 -8.87 10.93 -18.56
N ALA A 255 -8.30 12.06 -18.15
CA ALA A 255 -8.63 13.39 -18.68
C ALA A 255 -7.78 13.69 -19.92
N VAL A 256 -8.42 14.06 -21.05
CA VAL A 256 -7.71 14.36 -22.30
C VAL A 256 -7.67 15.89 -22.48
N ILE A 257 -6.57 16.48 -22.01
CA ILE A 257 -6.29 17.91 -22.06
C ILE A 257 -5.80 18.27 -23.47
N THR A 258 -6.33 19.34 -24.08
CA THR A 258 -5.93 19.77 -25.43
C THR A 258 -4.91 20.91 -25.39
N ARG A 259 -3.91 20.87 -26.26
CA ARG A 259 -2.85 21.89 -26.38
C ARG A 259 -3.45 23.27 -26.68
N GLY A 260 -2.96 24.31 -26.02
CA GLY A 260 -3.30 25.72 -26.29
C GLY A 260 -4.64 26.18 -25.70
N THR A 261 -5.68 25.34 -25.65
CA THR A 261 -6.85 25.62 -24.80
C THR A 261 -6.61 25.22 -23.34
N TRP A 262 -5.78 24.19 -23.13
CA TRP A 262 -5.51 23.55 -21.84
C TRP A 262 -6.79 23.08 -21.12
N THR A 263 -7.85 22.82 -21.89
CA THR A 263 -9.14 22.28 -21.43
C THR A 263 -9.21 20.76 -21.62
N SER A 264 -9.86 20.07 -20.68
CA SER A 264 -10.21 18.66 -20.78
C SER A 264 -11.70 18.50 -21.11
N GLU A 265 -12.04 18.62 -22.39
CA GLU A 265 -13.40 18.41 -22.90
C GLU A 265 -13.70 16.94 -23.20
N ILE A 266 -12.67 16.14 -23.45
CA ILE A 266 -12.76 14.70 -23.69
C ILE A 266 -12.30 13.96 -22.43
N SER A 267 -13.02 12.89 -22.08
CA SER A 267 -12.65 11.98 -21.00
C SER A 267 -12.80 10.53 -21.45
N LEU A 268 -11.83 9.69 -21.08
CA LEU A 268 -11.85 8.26 -21.36
C LEU A 268 -12.46 7.54 -20.14
N VAL A 269 -13.58 6.87 -20.33
CA VAL A 269 -14.43 6.31 -19.27
C VAL A 269 -14.59 4.81 -19.46
N GLY A 270 -14.33 4.00 -18.43
CA GLY A 270 -14.49 2.54 -18.53
C GLY A 270 -13.74 1.70 -17.50
N HIS A 271 -12.85 2.34 -16.73
CA HIS A 271 -12.22 1.73 -15.55
C HIS A 271 -13.16 1.80 -14.34
N GLU A 272 -13.06 0.79 -13.47
CA GLU A 272 -13.89 0.63 -12.25
C GLU A 272 -13.24 1.29 -11.02
N ASN A 273 -11.96 1.67 -11.13
CA ASN A 273 -11.17 2.33 -10.10
C ASN A 273 -10.19 3.35 -10.74
N THR A 274 -9.35 4.00 -9.95
CA THR A 274 -8.40 5.03 -10.38
C THR A 274 -7.45 4.56 -11.48
N VAL A 275 -7.26 5.40 -12.50
CA VAL A 275 -6.24 5.22 -13.54
C VAL A 275 -4.91 5.76 -13.01
N GLU A 276 -3.91 4.92 -12.72
CA GLU A 276 -2.59 5.37 -12.26
C GLU A 276 -1.66 5.78 -13.42
N VAL A 277 -1.87 5.21 -14.62
CA VAL A 277 -0.95 5.35 -15.77
C VAL A 277 -1.71 5.57 -17.07
N ALA A 278 -1.23 6.51 -17.88
CA ALA A 278 -1.53 6.65 -19.30
C ALA A 278 -0.22 6.60 -20.11
N ALA A 279 -0.18 5.84 -21.20
CA ALA A 279 0.98 5.73 -22.08
C ALA A 279 0.54 5.74 -23.55
N TYR A 280 0.88 6.81 -24.28
CA TYR A 280 0.69 6.84 -25.73
C TYR A 280 1.65 5.92 -26.47
N ASN A 281 1.17 5.37 -27.57
CA ASN A 281 2.00 4.75 -28.60
C ASN A 281 2.93 5.81 -29.23
N PRO A 282 4.21 5.51 -29.55
CA PRO A 282 5.13 6.50 -30.11
C PRO A 282 4.76 7.00 -31.51
N HIS A 283 3.94 6.23 -32.26
CA HIS A 283 3.51 6.57 -33.60
C HIS A 283 2.14 7.24 -33.66
N ILE A 284 1.97 8.15 -34.64
CA ILE A 284 0.66 8.60 -35.09
C ILE A 284 0.06 7.59 -36.08
N PHE A 285 -1.27 7.54 -36.19
CA PHE A 285 -2.00 6.60 -37.02
C PHE A 285 -2.81 7.34 -38.10
N LEU A 286 -2.78 6.85 -39.34
CA LEU A 286 -3.58 7.36 -40.47
C LEU A 286 -4.83 6.49 -40.64
N ARG A 287 -6.01 7.09 -40.47
CA ARG A 287 -7.31 6.42 -40.65
C ARG A 287 -7.57 5.97 -42.08
N ASN A 288 -6.96 6.65 -43.05
CA ASN A 288 -6.86 6.24 -44.44
C ASN A 288 -5.43 6.51 -44.93
N PRO A 289 -4.58 5.48 -45.12
CA PRO A 289 -3.21 5.64 -45.62
C PRO A 289 -3.10 6.29 -47.02
N ALA A 290 -4.18 6.28 -47.82
CA ALA A 290 -4.22 6.95 -49.12
C ALA A 290 -4.68 8.42 -49.06
N SER A 291 -5.05 8.92 -47.87
CA SER A 291 -5.38 10.33 -47.63
C SER A 291 -4.18 11.09 -47.05
N PRO A 292 -4.05 12.40 -47.30
CA PRO A 292 -2.90 13.18 -46.82
C PRO A 292 -2.80 13.24 -45.30
N ILE A 293 -1.60 13.58 -44.82
CA ILE A 293 -1.26 13.79 -43.41
C ILE A 293 -1.93 15.09 -42.95
N ALA A 294 -3.11 14.98 -42.33
CA ALA A 294 -3.92 16.11 -41.92
C ALA A 294 -4.64 15.83 -40.60
N THR A 295 -4.97 16.89 -39.85
CA THR A 295 -5.67 16.83 -38.55
C THR A 295 -6.98 16.04 -38.60
N SER A 296 -7.62 15.91 -39.77
CA SER A 296 -8.82 15.06 -39.97
C SER A 296 -8.49 13.56 -40.04
N ASN A 297 -7.44 13.19 -40.78
CA ASN A 297 -7.03 11.81 -41.07
C ASN A 297 -6.25 11.14 -39.93
N ILE A 298 -5.45 11.92 -39.18
CA ILE A 298 -4.59 11.41 -38.10
C ILE A 298 -5.40 11.03 -36.85
N CYS A 299 -4.97 10.01 -36.13
CA CYS A 299 -5.34 9.75 -34.73
C CYS A 299 -4.13 9.23 -33.94
N SER A 300 -4.27 9.17 -32.61
CA SER A 300 -3.25 8.62 -31.71
C SER A 300 -3.84 7.47 -30.89
N VAL A 301 -3.01 6.52 -30.48
CA VAL A 301 -3.39 5.37 -29.64
C VAL A 301 -2.79 5.53 -28.25
N VAL A 302 -3.60 5.32 -27.20
CA VAL A 302 -3.19 5.42 -25.79
C VAL A 302 -3.62 4.19 -25.01
N ALA A 303 -2.72 3.64 -24.21
CA ALA A 303 -2.99 2.62 -23.21
C ALA A 303 -3.20 3.28 -21.84
N LEU A 304 -4.18 2.78 -21.08
CA LEU A 304 -4.47 3.16 -19.70
C LEU A 304 -4.30 1.96 -18.79
N GLY A 305 -3.76 2.16 -17.59
CA GLY A 305 -3.61 1.16 -16.53
C GLY A 305 -4.15 1.68 -15.20
N ALA A 306 -4.86 0.84 -14.46
CA ALA A 306 -5.64 1.25 -13.29
C ALA A 306 -5.51 0.28 -12.09
N ASP A 307 -5.95 0.75 -10.92
CA ASP A 307 -6.04 -0.04 -9.67
C ASP A 307 -7.13 -1.15 -9.74
N ASP A 308 -8.01 -1.09 -10.75
CA ASP A 308 -8.92 -2.20 -11.10
C ASP A 308 -8.21 -3.39 -11.78
N ARG A 309 -6.88 -3.34 -11.92
CA ARG A 309 -6.01 -4.40 -12.48
C ARG A 309 -6.27 -4.67 -13.97
N SER A 310 -6.97 -3.76 -14.65
CA SER A 310 -7.26 -3.85 -16.07
C SER A 310 -6.45 -2.85 -16.89
N ILE A 311 -6.22 -3.18 -18.16
CA ILE A 311 -5.62 -2.31 -19.17
C ILE A 311 -6.67 -2.04 -20.24
N SER A 312 -6.86 -0.77 -20.59
CA SER A 312 -7.70 -0.39 -21.73
C SER A 312 -6.89 0.39 -22.77
N ILE A 313 -7.10 0.09 -24.05
CA ILE A 313 -6.39 0.74 -25.16
C ILE A 313 -7.41 1.48 -26.01
N TRP A 314 -7.18 2.77 -26.21
CA TRP A 314 -8.08 3.72 -26.86
C TRP A 314 -7.43 4.34 -28.09
N GLN A 315 -8.26 4.74 -29.05
CA GLN A 315 -7.85 5.60 -30.16
C GLN A 315 -8.54 6.96 -29.98
N THR A 316 -7.81 8.08 -30.08
CA THR A 316 -8.30 9.43 -29.70
C THR A 316 -9.54 9.93 -30.44
N LYS A 317 -9.95 9.26 -31.52
CA LYS A 317 -11.14 9.57 -32.31
C LYS A 317 -12.16 8.42 -32.37
N SER A 318 -12.07 7.45 -31.46
CA SER A 318 -13.05 6.39 -31.25
C SER A 318 -13.85 6.67 -29.97
N ALA A 319 -15.17 6.50 -30.03
CA ALA A 319 -16.04 6.58 -28.84
C ALA A 319 -16.04 5.29 -28.00
N ARG A 320 -15.17 4.32 -28.33
CA ARG A 320 -15.00 3.03 -27.64
C ARG A 320 -13.52 2.66 -27.55
N PRO A 321 -13.08 1.94 -26.51
CA PRO A 321 -11.75 1.34 -26.50
C PRO A 321 -11.63 0.34 -27.64
N LEU A 322 -10.42 0.21 -28.19
CA LEU A 322 -10.06 -0.88 -29.10
C LEU A 322 -10.03 -2.21 -28.34
N ILE A 323 -9.43 -2.21 -27.14
CA ILE A 323 -9.20 -3.39 -26.30
C ILE A 323 -9.46 -3.04 -24.84
N VAL A 324 -10.06 -3.96 -24.08
CA VAL A 324 -10.14 -3.93 -22.62
C VAL A 324 -9.73 -5.32 -22.10
N ALA A 325 -8.58 -5.39 -21.45
CA ALA A 325 -8.07 -6.60 -20.80
C ALA A 325 -8.26 -6.46 -19.29
N ARG A 326 -9.19 -7.23 -18.70
CA ARG A 326 -9.48 -7.23 -17.25
C ARG A 326 -8.64 -8.27 -16.52
N GLU A 327 -8.39 -8.05 -15.23
CA GLU A 327 -7.70 -8.99 -14.33
C GLU A 327 -6.32 -9.45 -14.86
N VAL A 328 -5.55 -8.53 -15.45
CA VAL A 328 -4.22 -8.81 -16.03
C VAL A 328 -3.19 -9.14 -14.93
N PHE A 329 -3.40 -8.58 -13.74
CA PHE A 329 -2.52 -8.64 -12.58
C PHE A 329 -3.29 -8.94 -11.30
N GLU A 330 -2.58 -9.42 -10.28
CA GLU A 330 -3.15 -9.69 -8.95
C GLU A 330 -3.28 -8.40 -8.12
N ARG A 331 -2.62 -7.32 -8.55
CA ARG A 331 -2.61 -5.97 -7.94
C ARG A 331 -2.59 -4.86 -9.01
N GLN A 332 -2.53 -3.60 -8.60
CA GLN A 332 -2.53 -2.44 -9.50
C GLN A 332 -1.39 -2.43 -10.53
N ILE A 333 -1.56 -1.67 -11.61
CA ILE A 333 -0.59 -1.50 -12.69
C ILE A 333 0.24 -0.24 -12.41
N MET A 334 1.55 -0.40 -12.21
CA MET A 334 2.44 0.70 -11.81
C MET A 334 2.96 1.52 -12.99
N ASP A 335 3.18 0.88 -14.15
CA ASP A 335 3.84 1.50 -15.31
C ASP A 335 3.50 0.78 -16.63
N LEU A 336 3.57 1.53 -17.73
CA LEU A 336 3.26 1.09 -19.09
C LEU A 336 4.30 1.64 -20.08
N SER A 337 4.80 0.80 -21.00
CA SER A 337 5.80 1.22 -21.99
C SER A 337 5.57 0.53 -23.34
N TRP A 338 5.42 1.33 -24.40
CA TRP A 338 5.31 0.86 -25.79
C TRP A 338 6.68 0.69 -26.43
N SER A 339 6.87 -0.38 -27.22
CA SER A 339 8.02 -0.53 -28.11
C SER A 339 8.03 0.56 -29.17
N TRP A 340 9.24 0.93 -29.64
CA TRP A 340 9.43 2.00 -30.61
C TRP A 340 8.73 1.75 -31.96
N ASP A 341 8.53 0.49 -32.33
CA ASP A 341 7.74 0.09 -33.51
C ASP A 341 6.21 0.24 -33.36
N GLY A 342 5.74 0.60 -32.16
CA GLY A 342 4.31 0.74 -31.85
C GLY A 342 3.53 -0.57 -31.76
N LEU A 343 4.17 -1.74 -31.85
CA LEU A 343 3.48 -3.04 -31.95
C LEU A 343 3.51 -3.88 -30.66
N THR A 344 4.29 -3.51 -29.64
CA THR A 344 4.30 -4.20 -28.34
C THR A 344 4.05 -3.24 -27.19
N LEU A 345 3.10 -3.58 -26.31
CA LEU A 345 2.89 -2.90 -25.03
C LEU A 345 3.39 -3.79 -23.89
N TYR A 346 4.28 -3.24 -23.06
CA TYR A 346 4.76 -3.83 -21.81
C TYR A 346 4.08 -3.15 -20.62
N ALA A 347 3.71 -3.93 -19.61
CA ALA A 347 3.06 -3.45 -18.38
C ALA A 347 3.70 -4.09 -17.14
N ALA A 348 3.77 -3.36 -16.03
CA ALA A 348 4.31 -3.85 -14.75
C ALA A 348 3.34 -3.63 -13.57
N SER A 349 3.44 -4.46 -12.52
CA SER A 349 2.54 -4.42 -11.36
C SER A 349 3.24 -4.59 -10.01
N SER A 350 2.59 -4.10 -8.95
CA SER A 350 2.95 -4.37 -7.55
C SER A 350 2.72 -5.83 -7.11
N ASP A 351 2.23 -6.70 -8.00
CA ASP A 351 2.29 -8.18 -7.84
C ASP A 351 3.69 -8.76 -8.13
N GLY A 352 4.60 -7.95 -8.67
CA GLY A 352 5.98 -8.34 -8.98
C GLY A 352 6.14 -9.11 -10.29
N THR A 353 5.16 -9.00 -11.20
CA THR A 353 5.20 -9.58 -12.55
C THR A 353 5.07 -8.49 -13.62
N ILE A 354 5.35 -8.87 -14.87
CA ILE A 354 5.07 -8.05 -16.06
C ILE A 354 4.12 -8.79 -17.02
N ALA A 355 3.37 -8.04 -17.80
CA ALA A 355 2.53 -8.55 -18.88
C ALA A 355 2.88 -7.87 -20.20
N VAL A 356 2.73 -8.59 -21.31
CA VAL A 356 3.13 -8.15 -22.64
C VAL A 356 2.01 -8.43 -23.64
N PHE A 357 1.65 -7.41 -24.41
CA PHE A 357 0.66 -7.46 -25.48
C PHE A 357 1.39 -7.16 -26.80
N ASN A 358 1.56 -8.18 -27.63
CA ASN A 358 2.15 -8.06 -28.97
C ASN A 358 1.04 -8.04 -30.01
N PHE A 359 0.88 -6.92 -30.70
CA PHE A 359 -0.12 -6.72 -31.74
C PHE A 359 0.38 -7.23 -33.09
N ASP A 360 -0.53 -7.79 -33.86
CA ASP A 360 -0.27 -8.09 -35.27
C ASP A 360 -0.48 -6.79 -36.08
N PRO A 361 0.33 -6.48 -37.12
CA PRO A 361 0.25 -5.18 -37.82
C PRO A 361 -1.11 -4.85 -38.45
N GLU A 362 -1.97 -5.85 -38.64
CA GLU A 362 -3.35 -5.71 -39.14
C GLU A 362 -4.34 -5.23 -38.06
N GLU A 363 -4.01 -5.39 -36.76
CA GLU A 363 -4.86 -4.94 -35.64
C GLU A 363 -4.64 -3.46 -35.29
N LEU A 364 -3.43 -2.97 -35.56
CA LEU A 364 -3.01 -1.58 -35.39
C LEU A 364 -2.72 -0.95 -36.76
N GLU A 365 -3.63 -1.17 -37.73
CA GLU A 365 -3.50 -0.64 -39.09
C GLU A 365 -3.30 0.89 -39.09
N GLY A 366 -2.44 1.38 -39.99
CA GLY A 366 -2.27 2.79 -40.27
C GLY A 366 -1.13 3.49 -39.54
N ILE A 367 -0.25 2.77 -38.82
CA ILE A 367 1.01 3.32 -38.25
C ILE A 367 1.73 4.17 -39.29
N ALA A 368 1.89 5.47 -39.01
CA ALA A 368 2.57 6.40 -39.91
C ALA A 368 4.10 6.34 -39.73
N PRO A 369 4.89 6.52 -40.80
CA PRO A 369 6.34 6.66 -40.67
C PRO A 369 6.67 7.92 -39.85
N HIS A 370 7.73 7.87 -39.05
CA HIS A 370 8.10 8.97 -38.15
C HIS A 370 8.40 10.30 -38.90
N SER A 371 8.78 10.25 -40.19
CA SER A 371 8.89 11.44 -41.03
C SER A 371 7.56 12.16 -41.27
N ALA A 372 6.43 11.43 -41.37
CA ALA A 372 5.10 12.01 -41.46
C ALA A 372 4.68 12.67 -40.13
N GLN A 373 5.09 12.09 -39.01
CA GLN A 373 4.91 12.65 -37.67
C GLN A 373 5.70 13.96 -37.52
N GLN A 374 6.99 13.96 -37.85
CA GLN A 374 7.83 15.18 -37.84
C GLN A 374 7.26 16.29 -38.75
N GLN A 375 6.84 15.95 -39.98
CA GLN A 375 6.15 16.88 -40.88
C GLN A 375 4.87 17.47 -40.28
N TYR A 376 4.10 16.68 -39.53
CA TYR A 376 2.90 17.17 -38.84
C TYR A 376 3.24 18.01 -37.60
N LEU A 377 4.27 17.66 -36.83
CA LEU A 377 4.72 18.43 -35.65
C LEU A 377 5.26 19.82 -36.06
N HIS A 378 5.90 19.96 -37.23
CA HIS A 378 6.33 21.25 -37.77
C HIS A 378 5.19 22.28 -37.91
N LYS A 379 3.91 21.87 -37.99
CA LYS A 379 2.76 22.80 -38.04
C LYS A 379 2.65 23.71 -36.80
N PHE A 380 3.22 23.28 -35.67
CA PHE A 380 3.18 24.04 -34.41
C PHE A 380 4.21 25.17 -34.39
N GLY A 381 5.14 25.24 -35.35
CA GLY A 381 6.02 26.39 -35.58
C GLY A 381 7.14 26.60 -34.56
N PHE A 382 7.14 25.88 -33.43
CA PHE A 382 8.21 25.95 -32.44
C PHE A 382 9.56 25.48 -33.02
N VAL A 383 10.60 26.28 -32.78
CA VAL A 383 11.99 25.96 -33.12
C VAL A 383 12.75 25.83 -31.81
N PRO A 384 13.23 24.63 -31.44
CA PRO A 384 13.99 24.46 -30.21
C PRO A 384 15.35 25.19 -30.31
N PRO A 385 15.93 25.67 -29.19
CA PRO A 385 17.19 26.42 -29.21
C PRO A 385 18.33 25.59 -29.84
N PRO A 386 19.37 26.23 -30.39
CA PRO A 386 20.49 25.51 -30.99
C PRO A 386 21.15 24.54 -29.99
N THR A 387 21.64 23.41 -30.49
CA THR A 387 22.44 22.47 -29.69
C THR A 387 23.79 23.11 -29.34
N PRO A 388 24.28 23.03 -28.09
CA PRO A 388 25.58 23.59 -27.72
C PRO A 388 26.72 23.03 -28.57
N GLU A 389 27.69 23.87 -28.94
CA GLU A 389 28.84 23.42 -29.74
C GLU A 389 29.61 22.28 -29.06
N GLY A 390 29.98 21.27 -29.85
CA GLY A 390 30.61 20.05 -29.36
C GLY A 390 29.63 18.96 -28.87
N TYR A 391 28.33 19.23 -28.79
CA TYR A 391 27.32 18.25 -28.38
C TYR A 391 26.34 17.88 -29.51
N SER A 392 26.25 16.58 -29.78
CA SER A 392 25.28 16.00 -30.73
C SER A 392 24.80 14.64 -30.24
N HIS A 393 23.48 14.45 -30.11
CA HIS A 393 22.91 13.12 -29.98
C HIS A 393 22.94 12.45 -31.36
N GLY A 394 23.59 11.29 -31.47
CA GLY A 394 23.64 10.54 -32.72
C GLY A 394 22.30 9.89 -33.00
N THR A 395 21.58 10.35 -34.03
CA THR A 395 20.27 9.80 -34.40
C THR A 395 20.43 8.43 -35.05
N PHE A 396 19.78 7.41 -34.49
CA PHE A 396 19.75 6.05 -35.03
C PHE A 396 18.88 5.99 -36.30
N THR A 397 19.45 6.41 -37.44
CA THR A 397 18.85 6.24 -38.75
C THR A 397 19.46 5.02 -39.47
N ASN A 398 18.60 4.07 -39.87
CA ASN A 398 19.04 2.86 -40.57
C ASN A 398 19.50 3.19 -42.00
N SER A 399 20.79 3.45 -42.18
CA SER A 399 21.43 3.56 -43.50
C SER A 399 22.73 2.74 -43.56
N ALA A 400 22.68 1.61 -44.25
CA ALA A 400 23.78 0.65 -44.32
C ALA A 400 24.84 1.02 -45.39
N THR A 401 25.52 2.16 -45.24
CA THR A 401 26.66 2.56 -46.08
C THR A 401 27.62 3.51 -45.35
N ALA A 402 28.89 3.53 -45.79
CA ALA A 402 29.95 4.46 -45.40
C ALA A 402 30.47 4.37 -43.94
N ALA A 403 31.56 3.63 -43.76
CA ALA A 403 32.46 3.79 -42.61
C ALA A 403 33.73 4.54 -43.05
N SER A 404 33.97 5.76 -42.54
CA SER A 404 35.28 6.43 -42.68
C SER A 404 35.44 7.62 -41.73
N ALA A 405 36.43 7.53 -40.83
CA ALA A 405 36.94 8.58 -39.92
C ALA A 405 35.95 9.14 -38.85
N SER A 406 36.41 9.62 -37.69
CA SER A 406 37.78 9.70 -37.15
C SER A 406 37.83 9.17 -35.71
N ARG A 407 38.80 8.28 -35.41
CA ARG A 407 39.12 7.84 -34.05
C ARG A 407 40.62 8.01 -33.83
N ILE A 408 41.01 8.95 -32.98
CA ILE A 408 42.41 9.23 -32.69
C ILE A 408 42.94 8.16 -31.72
N THR A 409 44.05 7.51 -32.11
CA THR A 409 44.74 6.48 -31.32
C THR A 409 46.09 6.98 -30.81
N PRO A 410 46.45 6.77 -29.53
CA PRO A 410 47.84 6.77 -29.08
C PRO A 410 48.65 5.62 -29.72
N PRO A 411 50.01 5.66 -29.67
CA PRO A 411 50.87 4.85 -30.53
C PRO A 411 51.08 3.39 -30.06
N PRO A 412 51.53 2.49 -30.97
CA PRO A 412 51.76 1.08 -30.67
C PRO A 412 53.11 0.80 -29.99
N SER A 413 53.29 -0.44 -29.54
CA SER A 413 54.59 -1.03 -29.16
C SER A 413 54.71 -2.46 -29.74
N PRO A 414 55.93 -2.97 -29.97
CA PRO A 414 56.19 -3.78 -31.17
C PRO A 414 56.04 -5.29 -31.00
N ASN A 415 55.64 -5.95 -32.09
CA ASN A 415 55.89 -7.39 -32.29
C ASN A 415 57.40 -7.64 -32.47
N ARG A 416 57.91 -8.75 -31.90
CA ARG A 416 59.06 -9.48 -32.44
C ARG A 416 58.62 -10.93 -32.73
N SER A 417 59.04 -11.43 -33.89
CA SER A 417 58.55 -12.65 -34.51
C SER A 417 59.52 -13.83 -34.40
N GLN A 418 58.96 -15.04 -34.38
CA GLN A 418 59.50 -16.30 -34.93
C GLN A 418 58.30 -17.27 -35.03
N SER A 419 57.93 -18.01 -36.08
CA SER A 419 58.31 -18.22 -37.50
C SER A 419 58.58 -19.71 -37.76
N LEU A 420 57.78 -20.34 -38.65
CA LEU A 420 58.07 -21.61 -39.37
C LEU A 420 58.17 -22.87 -38.47
N LEU A 421 57.68 -24.08 -38.80
CA LEU A 421 56.90 -24.71 -39.90
C LEU A 421 55.89 -25.69 -39.20
N GLN A 422 55.01 -26.51 -39.82
CA GLN A 422 55.04 -27.21 -41.11
C GLN A 422 53.61 -27.61 -41.55
N SER A 423 53.43 -27.94 -42.84
CA SER A 423 52.17 -28.30 -43.51
C SER A 423 51.94 -29.82 -43.67
N ALA A 424 50.68 -30.28 -43.68
CA ALA A 424 50.18 -31.31 -44.61
C ALA A 424 48.64 -31.48 -44.61
N PHE A 425 48.13 -31.93 -45.77
CA PHE A 425 46.82 -32.49 -46.16
C PHE A 425 46.02 -33.30 -45.11
N GLY A 426 44.70 -33.52 -45.25
CA GLY A 426 43.78 -33.16 -46.34
C GLY A 426 42.33 -33.68 -46.12
N ALA A 427 41.40 -33.28 -47.00
CA ALA A 427 39.94 -33.38 -46.86
C ALA A 427 39.33 -34.80 -46.73
N LEU A 428 38.11 -34.88 -46.15
CA LEU A 428 36.94 -35.51 -46.78
C LEU A 428 35.59 -35.03 -46.16
N ASN A 429 34.47 -35.33 -46.84
CA ASN A 429 33.17 -34.63 -46.77
C ASN A 429 32.29 -34.86 -45.52
N GLY A 430 31.40 -33.88 -45.24
CA GLY A 430 30.30 -34.01 -44.26
C GLY A 430 29.34 -32.80 -44.17
N THR A 431 28.64 -32.45 -45.28
CA THR A 431 27.33 -31.70 -45.36
C THR A 431 26.93 -30.77 -44.18
N ASN A 432 26.89 -29.43 -44.24
CA ASN A 432 26.33 -28.46 -45.22
C ASN A 432 24.86 -28.75 -45.66
N GLY A 433 23.95 -27.79 -45.84
CA GLY A 433 23.98 -26.31 -45.68
C GLY A 433 22.69 -25.80 -44.99
N ALA A 434 22.35 -24.51 -44.90
CA ALA A 434 22.78 -23.29 -45.60
C ALA A 434 22.40 -23.25 -47.10
N GLU A 435 21.26 -22.62 -47.43
CA GLU A 435 20.87 -22.25 -48.79
C GLU A 435 20.40 -20.78 -48.90
N HIS A 436 20.96 -20.07 -49.86
CA HIS A 436 20.26 -19.05 -50.66
C HIS A 436 19.72 -19.75 -51.92
N VAL A 437 18.65 -19.24 -52.56
CA VAL A 437 18.58 -19.18 -54.04
C VAL A 437 17.46 -18.21 -54.52
N ASN A 438 17.91 -17.19 -55.26
CA ASN A 438 17.38 -16.54 -56.48
C ASN A 438 15.87 -16.33 -56.78
N LYS A 439 15.64 -15.33 -57.65
CA LYS A 439 14.33 -14.88 -58.18
C LYS A 439 14.35 -14.90 -59.71
N LEU A 440 13.37 -15.53 -60.37
CA LEU A 440 13.24 -15.61 -61.83
C LEU A 440 11.75 -15.70 -62.28
N VAL A 441 11.46 -15.45 -63.58
CA VAL A 441 10.10 -15.15 -64.09
C VAL A 441 9.87 -15.69 -65.52
N ALA A 442 8.72 -16.34 -65.82
CA ALA A 442 8.21 -16.49 -67.21
C ALA A 442 6.73 -16.95 -67.37
N LYS A 443 5.98 -16.21 -68.23
CA LYS A 443 4.83 -16.61 -69.11
C LYS A 443 3.48 -17.13 -68.53
N LYS A 444 2.50 -17.31 -69.43
CA LYS A 444 1.03 -17.10 -69.23
C LYS A 444 0.16 -17.90 -70.24
N SER A 445 -1.18 -17.93 -70.05
CA SER A 445 -2.28 -18.41 -70.98
C SER A 445 -2.83 -19.83 -70.67
N ASN A 446 -4.14 -20.14 -70.58
CA ASN A 446 -5.37 -19.31 -70.59
C ASN A 446 -6.65 -20.03 -70.06
N LYS A 447 -7.69 -19.26 -69.69
CA LYS A 447 -9.11 -19.64 -69.39
C LYS A 447 -9.33 -20.53 -68.13
N LYS A 448 -10.41 -20.38 -67.32
CA LYS A 448 -11.63 -19.53 -67.40
C LYS A 448 -12.27 -19.32 -65.99
N ARG A 449 -12.85 -18.13 -65.73
CA ARG A 449 -13.88 -17.80 -64.69
C ARG A 449 -13.41 -17.83 -63.20
N VAL A 450 -13.64 -16.84 -62.32
CA VAL A 450 -14.10 -15.41 -62.41
C VAL A 450 -13.40 -14.58 -61.31
N GLN A 451 -13.48 -13.24 -61.37
CA GLN A 451 -12.63 -12.23 -60.69
C GLN A 451 -13.37 -11.46 -59.55
N PRO A 452 -12.77 -10.50 -58.78
CA PRO A 452 -11.53 -9.72 -59.05
C PRO A 452 -10.52 -9.43 -57.90
N MET A 453 -9.24 -9.73 -58.14
CA MET A 453 -8.02 -9.03 -57.67
C MET A 453 -6.87 -9.42 -58.65
N LEU A 454 -5.80 -8.66 -58.93
CA LEU A 454 -5.42 -7.27 -58.65
C LEU A 454 -4.32 -6.80 -59.67
N MET A 455 -4.03 -5.49 -59.72
CA MET A 455 -2.81 -4.78 -60.20
C MET A 455 -2.24 -4.88 -61.65
N SER A 456 -2.01 -3.70 -62.25
CA SER A 456 -0.90 -3.28 -63.15
C SER A 456 -1.06 -1.77 -63.47
N SER A 457 -0.06 -0.89 -63.69
CA SER A 457 1.42 -0.99 -63.77
C SER A 457 2.13 0.38 -63.63
N VAL A 458 3.46 0.36 -63.42
CA VAL A 458 4.51 1.38 -63.69
C VAL A 458 4.37 2.18 -65.02
N PRO A 459 5.06 3.34 -65.29
CA PRO A 459 6.39 3.76 -64.76
C PRO A 459 6.74 5.28 -64.57
N SER A 460 7.98 5.53 -64.07
CA SER A 460 8.98 6.58 -64.44
C SER A 460 8.89 8.09 -64.07
N ALA A 461 10.05 8.61 -63.58
CA ALA A 461 10.74 9.91 -63.86
C ALA A 461 10.02 11.26 -63.55
N SER A 462 10.67 12.39 -63.18
CA SER A 462 12.07 12.76 -62.79
C SER A 462 12.00 14.08 -61.94
N THR A 463 12.96 15.00 -61.70
CA THR A 463 14.29 15.38 -62.26
C THR A 463 15.09 16.27 -61.27
N LEU A 464 16.39 16.52 -61.54
CA LEU A 464 17.23 17.65 -61.04
C LEU A 464 17.24 18.80 -62.09
N PRO A 465 17.87 20.01 -61.92
CA PRO A 465 18.83 20.54 -60.92
C PRO A 465 18.26 21.75 -60.11
N SER A 466 18.90 22.43 -59.13
CA SER A 466 20.29 22.63 -58.64
C SER A 466 21.10 23.83 -59.22
N ALA A 467 22.04 24.36 -58.41
CA ALA A 467 22.86 25.60 -58.57
C ALA A 467 22.14 26.94 -58.21
N GLN A 468 22.81 28.04 -57.77
CA GLN A 468 24.25 28.33 -57.63
C GLN A 468 24.58 29.50 -56.66
N GLY A 469 25.74 29.46 -55.96
CA GLY A 469 26.47 30.63 -55.39
C GLY A 469 25.97 31.26 -54.07
N SER A 470 26.78 32.03 -53.31
CA SER A 470 28.25 32.27 -53.38
C SER A 470 28.79 33.03 -52.14
N THR A 471 30.06 32.77 -51.75
CA THR A 471 31.06 33.68 -51.09
C THR A 471 30.65 34.54 -49.87
N SER A 472 31.14 34.41 -48.63
CA SER A 472 32.51 34.31 -48.05
C SER A 472 33.23 35.65 -47.73
N ALA A 473 33.46 35.97 -46.44
CA ALA A 473 34.53 36.87 -45.96
C ALA A 473 34.84 36.72 -44.45
N LEU A 474 36.11 36.92 -44.09
CA LEU A 474 36.75 37.08 -42.77
C LEU A 474 37.89 38.14 -42.95
N PRO A 475 38.70 38.58 -41.95
CA PRO A 475 38.73 38.32 -40.50
C PRO A 475 38.40 39.67 -39.76
N PRO A 476 39.19 40.38 -38.89
CA PRO A 476 40.45 40.16 -38.15
C PRO A 476 40.26 40.15 -36.61
N SER A 477 41.24 40.60 -35.82
CA SER A 477 41.34 40.43 -34.35
C SER A 477 42.24 41.46 -33.64
N ALA A 478 41.90 41.88 -32.40
CA ALA A 478 42.80 42.56 -31.43
C ALA A 478 42.12 42.67 -30.03
N SER A 479 42.78 42.99 -28.89
CA SER A 479 43.93 42.33 -28.22
C SER A 479 44.27 43.01 -26.86
N ALA A 480 44.45 42.20 -25.79
CA ALA A 480 45.27 42.44 -24.58
C ALA A 480 44.81 43.40 -23.44
N LEU A 481 45.50 43.24 -22.29
CA LEU A 481 45.46 43.97 -20.99
C LEU A 481 44.25 43.73 -20.05
N GLY A 482 44.40 43.32 -18.78
CA GLY A 482 45.52 42.65 -18.09
C GLY A 482 45.81 43.09 -16.63
N SER A 483 45.97 42.15 -15.70
CA SER A 483 46.56 42.38 -14.35
C SER A 483 47.14 41.09 -13.73
N ARG A 484 48.11 41.25 -12.80
CA ARG A 484 48.80 40.18 -12.03
C ARG A 484 48.06 39.97 -10.69
N ALA A 485 47.93 38.78 -10.09
CA ALA A 485 48.81 37.62 -9.88
C ALA A 485 49.83 37.78 -8.73
N PHE A 486 49.75 36.89 -7.74
CA PHE A 486 50.74 36.59 -6.69
C PHE A 486 50.79 35.06 -6.47
N GLN A 487 51.93 34.53 -6.02
CA GLN A 487 52.25 33.09 -6.03
C GLN A 487 52.45 32.51 -4.62
N VAL A 488 52.35 31.18 -4.53
CA VAL A 488 52.89 30.33 -3.45
C VAL A 488 53.76 29.24 -4.12
N PRO A 489 54.94 28.84 -3.58
CA PRO A 489 56.02 28.24 -4.38
C PRO A 489 56.05 26.70 -4.46
N GLU A 490 57.01 26.18 -5.25
CA GLU A 490 57.15 24.78 -5.68
C GLU A 490 58.29 23.97 -5.01
N ILE A 491 58.08 22.63 -4.89
CA ILE A 491 59.02 21.52 -5.22
C ILE A 491 60.36 21.39 -4.43
N PRO A 492 60.65 20.21 -3.82
CA PRO A 492 61.42 19.16 -4.52
C PRO A 492 60.95 17.70 -4.33
N ARG A 493 61.59 16.77 -5.07
CA ARG A 493 61.18 15.35 -5.29
C ARG A 493 62.22 14.32 -4.81
N SER A 494 61.80 13.04 -4.79
CA SER A 494 62.61 11.79 -4.82
C SER A 494 63.21 11.33 -3.48
N ARG A 495 63.52 10.04 -3.24
CA ARG A 495 63.70 8.87 -4.14
C ARG A 495 62.99 7.58 -3.67
N GLN A 496 62.81 6.62 -4.58
CA GLN A 496 62.62 5.18 -4.27
C GLN A 496 63.98 4.46 -4.06
N PRO A 497 64.00 3.30 -3.38
CA PRO A 497 64.07 1.98 -4.06
C PRO A 497 63.27 0.85 -3.34
N SER A 498 63.11 -0.40 -3.82
CA SER A 498 63.00 -0.98 -5.18
C SER A 498 62.78 -2.51 -5.13
N HIS A 499 61.96 -3.10 -6.01
CA HIS A 499 61.88 -4.56 -6.35
C HIS A 499 61.42 -5.52 -5.19
N SER A 500 60.99 -6.79 -5.41
CA SER A 500 60.85 -7.68 -6.60
C SER A 500 59.69 -8.70 -6.47
N ALA A 501 59.33 -9.32 -7.61
CA ALA A 501 58.37 -10.40 -7.87
C ALA A 501 58.40 -11.61 -6.88
N SER A 502 57.27 -12.14 -6.37
CA SER A 502 56.39 -13.22 -6.93
C SER A 502 56.78 -14.66 -6.50
N PRO A 503 55.91 -15.70 -6.61
CA PRO A 503 54.53 -15.78 -7.14
C PRO A 503 53.47 -16.34 -6.15
N VAL A 504 52.22 -16.47 -6.62
CA VAL A 504 51.12 -17.19 -5.92
C VAL A 504 50.70 -18.42 -6.73
N PRO A 505 50.56 -19.62 -6.10
CA PRO A 505 49.85 -20.76 -6.68
C PRO A 505 48.37 -20.82 -6.23
N SER A 506 47.49 -21.32 -7.10
CA SER A 506 46.05 -21.45 -6.86
C SER A 506 45.66 -22.74 -6.08
N PRO A 507 44.56 -22.75 -5.31
CA PRO A 507 44.18 -23.87 -4.45
C PRO A 507 43.43 -25.00 -5.19
N ARG A 508 43.76 -26.27 -4.88
CA ARG A 508 42.90 -27.44 -5.14
C ARG A 508 43.14 -28.60 -4.14
N THR A 509 42.02 -29.13 -3.66
CA THR A 509 41.72 -30.54 -3.29
C THR A 509 42.81 -31.44 -2.69
N TYR A 510 42.60 -31.79 -1.42
CA TYR A 510 42.88 -33.08 -0.77
C TYR A 510 41.62 -33.32 0.10
N ASP A 511 40.86 -34.42 0.07
CA ASP A 511 41.08 -35.82 -0.33
C ASP A 511 42.20 -36.53 0.47
N ALA A 512 41.83 -37.65 1.10
CA ALA A 512 42.61 -38.37 2.11
C ALA A 512 43.04 -39.77 1.63
N ASP A 513 43.64 -40.54 2.56
CA ASP A 513 44.17 -41.91 2.39
C ASP A 513 45.47 -41.96 1.52
N VAL A 514 46.43 -42.87 1.69
CA VAL A 514 46.43 -44.28 2.17
C VAL A 514 47.75 -44.64 2.90
N GLU A 515 47.65 -45.30 4.08
CA GLU A 515 48.60 -46.25 4.76
C GLU A 515 50.10 -45.87 5.02
N MET A 516 50.85 -46.45 5.99
CA MET A 516 51.00 -47.87 6.37
C MET A 516 51.56 -48.12 7.80
N GLY A 517 51.06 -49.17 8.49
CA GLY A 517 51.67 -49.87 9.64
C GLY A 517 51.51 -49.23 11.04
N GLY A 518 51.12 -49.94 12.11
CA GLY A 518 50.78 -51.37 12.30
C GLY A 518 49.90 -51.60 13.56
N PRO A 519 49.47 -52.85 13.88
CA PRO A 519 48.12 -53.12 14.41
C PRO A 519 48.01 -53.40 15.93
N MET A 520 46.77 -53.36 16.45
CA MET A 520 46.15 -54.40 17.31
C MET A 520 44.60 -54.26 17.32
N ASP A 521 43.90 -55.39 17.47
CA ASP A 521 42.44 -55.54 17.33
C ASP A 521 41.62 -55.27 18.63
N MET A 522 40.29 -55.14 18.53
CA MET A 522 39.35 -56.25 18.86
C MET A 522 37.85 -55.81 18.89
N ASP A 523 36.97 -56.56 18.25
CA ASP A 523 35.49 -56.40 18.27
C ASP A 523 34.79 -57.11 19.44
N VAL A 524 33.62 -56.58 19.89
CA VAL A 524 32.51 -57.35 20.50
C VAL A 524 31.15 -56.65 20.18
N PRO A 525 30.06 -57.37 19.80
CA PRO A 525 28.80 -56.77 19.33
C PRO A 525 27.63 -56.72 20.35
N ILE A 526 26.43 -56.39 19.84
CA ILE A 526 25.15 -56.05 20.51
C ILE A 526 24.30 -57.29 20.88
N ASP A 527 23.46 -57.20 21.94
CA ASP A 527 22.14 -57.87 21.99
C ASP A 527 21.09 -57.10 22.85
N SER A 528 19.87 -57.62 23.02
CA SER A 528 18.64 -56.80 23.11
C SER A 528 17.46 -57.26 24.03
N LEU A 529 16.54 -56.30 24.28
CA LEU A 529 15.12 -56.37 24.70
C LEU A 529 14.63 -56.67 26.15
N ASP A 530 13.85 -55.69 26.66
CA ASP A 530 12.54 -55.73 27.34
C ASP A 530 12.09 -56.86 28.32
N THR A 531 11.52 -56.44 29.47
CA THR A 531 10.04 -56.48 29.70
C THR A 531 9.64 -55.72 30.99
N SER A 532 8.32 -55.53 31.23
CA SER A 532 7.75 -54.73 32.33
C SER A 532 6.63 -55.47 33.08
N VAL A 533 6.14 -54.91 34.22
CA VAL A 533 4.71 -54.83 34.68
C VAL A 533 4.53 -54.72 36.22
N LEU A 534 3.60 -53.84 36.66
CA LEU A 534 2.90 -53.70 37.98
C LEU A 534 3.65 -53.35 39.29
N GLY A 535 2.98 -52.55 40.16
CA GLY A 535 2.61 -53.14 41.47
C GLY A 535 2.75 -52.42 42.83
N ALA A 536 2.61 -51.09 42.96
CA ALA A 536 2.14 -50.35 44.19
C ALA A 536 2.64 -50.63 45.66
N ASN A 537 2.66 -49.54 46.44
CA ASN A 537 2.51 -49.44 47.92
C ASN A 537 3.69 -49.65 48.92
N LYS A 538 3.83 -48.65 49.82
CA LYS A 538 4.28 -48.68 51.24
C LYS A 538 5.62 -49.34 51.64
N GLY A 539 6.48 -48.58 52.35
CA GLY A 539 7.10 -49.13 53.57
C GLY A 539 8.45 -48.59 54.07
N LYS A 540 8.43 -47.47 54.80
CA LYS A 540 9.27 -47.13 55.98
C LYS A 540 10.45 -48.07 56.39
N ARG A 541 11.63 -47.43 56.62
CA ARG A 541 12.70 -47.81 57.60
C ARG A 541 13.52 -49.07 57.23
N LYS A 542 14.75 -49.27 57.71
CA LYS A 542 15.64 -48.48 58.58
C LYS A 542 17.10 -48.84 58.25
N ALA A 543 18.04 -47.90 58.30
CA ALA A 543 19.47 -48.19 58.40
C ALA A 543 20.07 -47.34 59.54
N SER A 544 20.66 -48.02 60.51
CA SER A 544 21.25 -47.48 61.75
C SER A 544 22.33 -48.46 62.18
N VAL A 545 23.46 -48.08 62.79
CA VAL A 545 23.99 -46.74 63.15
C VAL A 545 25.51 -46.90 63.25
N LEU A 546 26.28 -45.84 63.06
CA LEU A 546 27.64 -45.71 63.61
C LEU A 546 27.88 -44.21 63.89
N ASP A 547 28.53 -43.92 65.02
CA ASP A 547 28.37 -42.63 65.68
C ASP A 547 29.05 -41.45 64.99
N MET A 548 28.36 -40.30 65.05
CA MET A 548 28.87 -38.98 64.69
C MET A 548 28.77 -38.08 65.93
N PRO A 549 29.83 -37.32 66.28
CA PRO A 549 29.71 -36.18 67.18
C PRO A 549 28.76 -35.13 66.58
N GLU A 550 28.04 -34.40 67.44
CA GLU A 550 27.07 -33.39 67.02
C GLU A 550 27.72 -32.07 66.55
N ASP A 551 26.87 -31.12 66.14
CA ASP A 551 27.19 -29.71 65.83
C ASP A 551 28.11 -29.40 64.62
N ARG A 552 27.53 -29.58 63.42
CA ARG A 552 26.98 -28.43 62.65
C ARG A 552 26.18 -28.88 61.41
N PRO A 553 25.10 -28.19 61.03
CA PRO A 553 24.46 -28.41 59.74
C PRO A 553 25.42 -28.00 58.61
N SER A 554 25.59 -28.86 57.61
CA SER A 554 26.45 -28.63 56.46
C SER A 554 25.87 -27.55 55.55
N LYS A 555 26.27 -26.29 55.78
CA LYS A 555 26.00 -25.17 54.86
C LYS A 555 26.37 -25.57 53.42
N PRO A 556 25.50 -25.38 52.42
CA PRO A 556 25.88 -25.59 51.03
C PRO A 556 27.02 -24.62 50.68
N ARG A 557 28.17 -25.16 50.24
CA ARG A 557 29.36 -24.36 49.93
C ARG A 557 29.12 -23.53 48.68
N THR A 558 28.97 -22.22 48.84
CA THR A 558 28.87 -21.27 47.73
C THR A 558 30.23 -20.69 47.34
N LEU A 559 30.30 -20.08 46.16
CA LEU A 559 31.52 -19.51 45.57
C LEU A 559 31.79 -18.10 46.13
N GLY A 560 32.01 -18.04 47.45
CA GLY A 560 32.25 -16.81 48.21
C GLY A 560 32.61 -17.07 49.69
N GLY A 561 32.17 -18.22 50.23
CA GLY A 561 32.48 -18.64 51.60
C GLY A 561 31.79 -17.80 52.67
N ASP A 562 32.13 -18.04 53.94
CA ASP A 562 31.66 -17.23 55.08
C ASP A 562 32.39 -15.87 55.17
N ARG A 563 32.69 -15.22 54.02
CA ARG A 563 33.28 -13.87 53.99
C ARG A 563 32.23 -12.87 54.53
N PRO A 564 32.50 -12.14 55.62
CA PRO A 564 31.57 -11.17 56.15
C PRO A 564 31.49 -9.96 55.21
N ARG A 565 30.30 -9.35 55.12
CA ARG A 565 30.08 -8.13 54.31
C ARG A 565 30.85 -6.93 54.87
N GLU A 566 32.02 -6.66 54.31
CA GLU A 566 32.86 -5.49 54.59
C GLU A 566 32.27 -4.22 53.98
N THR A 567 32.02 -3.19 54.80
CA THR A 567 31.58 -1.87 54.35
C THR A 567 32.77 -1.00 53.95
N ILE A 568 33.01 -0.84 52.64
CA ILE A 568 34.08 -0.02 52.08
C ILE A 568 33.60 1.45 51.96
N PRO A 569 34.41 2.46 52.30
CA PRO A 569 34.05 3.86 52.04
C PRO A 569 34.00 4.14 50.52
N VAL A 570 32.85 4.61 50.05
CA VAL A 570 32.69 5.05 48.66
C VAL A 570 33.59 6.26 48.39
N ARG A 571 34.43 6.15 47.37
CA ARG A 571 35.28 7.22 46.84
C ARG A 571 35.21 7.23 45.33
N GLU A 572 35.45 8.38 44.73
CA GLU A 572 35.62 8.53 43.28
C GLU A 572 37.09 8.27 42.93
N ILE A 573 37.35 7.28 42.08
CA ILE A 573 38.70 6.87 41.63
C ILE A 573 39.21 7.84 40.56
N ALA A 574 38.32 8.28 39.66
CA ALA A 574 38.61 9.27 38.63
C ALA A 574 37.34 10.04 38.28
N SER A 575 37.43 11.37 38.30
CA SER A 575 36.36 12.25 37.82
C SER A 575 36.46 12.44 36.31
N THR A 576 35.37 12.21 35.59
CA THR A 576 35.33 12.22 34.12
C THR A 576 35.25 13.65 33.55
N SER A 577 36.23 14.48 33.91
CA SER A 577 36.38 15.87 33.47
C SER A 577 37.65 16.02 32.61
N LEU A 578 37.70 15.31 31.49
CA LEU A 578 38.81 15.34 30.53
C LEU A 578 38.34 15.75 29.14
N ALA A 579 38.16 17.06 28.96
CA ALA A 579 38.13 17.64 27.63
C ALA A 579 39.52 17.52 26.98
N SER A 580 39.57 16.92 25.78
CA SER A 580 40.71 16.95 24.85
C SER A 580 42.08 16.46 25.38
N THR A 581 42.46 15.22 25.05
CA THR A 581 43.80 14.94 24.46
C THR A 581 43.87 13.55 23.79
N ARG A 582 43.22 13.40 22.63
CA ARG A 582 43.60 12.42 21.60
C ARG A 582 43.59 13.12 20.23
N PRO A 583 44.50 12.81 19.29
CA PRO A 583 44.49 13.44 17.96
C PRO A 583 43.22 13.08 17.19
N HIS A 584 42.56 14.08 16.61
CA HIS A 584 41.29 13.90 15.92
C HIS A 584 41.43 13.12 14.60
N LEU A 585 40.95 11.88 14.63
CA LEU A 585 40.29 11.21 13.51
C LEU A 585 39.01 10.57 14.09
N PHE A 586 37.90 10.72 13.36
CA PHE A 586 36.50 10.59 13.81
C PHE A 586 35.98 11.77 14.65
N GLU A 587 34.85 12.32 14.22
CA GLU A 587 34.00 13.24 14.99
C GLU A 587 32.85 12.47 15.63
N GLY A 588 32.48 12.86 16.84
CA GLY A 588 31.41 12.24 17.63
C GLY A 588 31.56 12.66 19.08
N ALA A 589 30.81 13.69 19.49
CA ALA A 589 30.74 14.08 20.90
C ALA A 589 29.81 13.13 21.66
N ASP A 590 30.19 12.75 22.90
CA ASP A 590 29.29 12.00 23.77
C ASP A 590 28.02 12.79 24.06
N LEU A 591 26.87 12.16 23.87
CA LEU A 591 25.54 12.78 23.96
C LEU A 591 25.01 12.80 25.41
N LEU A 592 25.52 11.89 26.25
CA LEU A 592 25.11 11.71 27.64
C LEU A 592 26.34 11.51 28.53
N SER A 593 26.33 12.15 29.71
CA SER A 593 27.42 12.05 30.69
C SER A 593 27.62 10.61 31.18
N VAL A 594 28.87 10.14 31.19
CA VAL A 594 29.26 8.86 31.78
C VAL A 594 29.23 8.98 33.32
N PRO A 595 28.70 7.97 34.06
CA PRO A 595 28.81 7.91 35.51
C PRO A 595 30.27 7.96 36.02
N PRO A 596 30.53 8.62 37.16
CA PRO A 596 31.88 8.67 37.74
C PRO A 596 32.31 7.27 38.23
N LEU A 597 33.60 6.96 38.13
CA LEU A 597 34.12 5.65 38.54
C LEU A 597 34.30 5.62 40.07
N LEU A 598 33.48 4.81 40.76
CA LEU A 598 33.49 4.69 42.22
C LEU A 598 34.23 3.43 42.70
N THR A 599 34.84 3.47 43.90
CA THR A 599 35.46 2.29 44.55
C THR A 599 34.45 1.20 44.90
N PHE A 600 33.20 1.58 45.17
CA PHE A 600 32.14 0.68 45.60
C PHE A 600 30.79 1.12 45.01
N LEU A 601 30.07 0.18 44.42
CA LEU A 601 28.70 0.36 43.92
C LEU A 601 27.80 -0.73 44.51
N SER A 602 26.52 -0.43 44.75
CA SER A 602 25.53 -1.41 45.20
C SER A 602 24.14 -1.17 44.61
N ALA A 603 23.43 -2.27 44.31
CA ALA A 603 22.06 -2.31 43.84
C ALA A 603 21.26 -3.35 44.65
N ASN A 604 20.24 -2.89 45.38
CA ASN A 604 19.36 -3.76 46.16
C ASN A 604 18.32 -4.43 45.24
N MET A 605 17.90 -5.66 45.55
CA MET A 605 16.80 -6.30 44.83
C MET A 605 15.44 -5.77 45.34
N GLU A 606 14.50 -5.53 44.42
CA GLU A 606 13.11 -5.20 44.78
C GLU A 606 12.44 -6.37 45.53
N GLY A 607 12.08 -6.15 46.79
CA GLY A 607 11.34 -7.12 47.62
C GLY A 607 12.20 -8.15 48.36
N SER A 608 13.51 -7.95 48.50
CA SER A 608 14.43 -8.84 49.21
C SER A 608 15.57 -8.07 49.91
N ASP A 609 16.13 -8.63 50.98
CA ASP A 609 17.34 -8.11 51.65
C ASP A 609 18.65 -8.44 50.89
N CYS A 610 18.53 -9.09 49.72
CA CYS A 610 19.64 -9.37 48.81
C CYS A 610 20.14 -8.12 48.07
N VAL A 611 21.47 -7.97 48.03
CA VAL A 611 22.19 -6.85 47.42
C VAL A 611 23.25 -7.34 46.43
N PHE A 612 23.33 -6.69 45.28
CA PHE A 612 24.38 -6.88 44.28
C PHE A 612 25.39 -5.73 44.41
N GLU A 613 26.65 -6.03 44.67
CA GLU A 613 27.72 -5.06 44.94
C GLU A 613 28.89 -5.26 43.96
N ALA A 614 29.60 -4.18 43.62
CA ALA A 614 30.85 -4.21 42.87
C ALA A 614 31.92 -3.38 43.57
N ARG A 615 33.16 -3.86 43.52
CA ARG A 615 34.34 -3.30 44.18
C ARG A 615 35.42 -3.07 43.13
N ASN A 616 35.62 -1.81 42.76
CA ASN A 616 36.66 -1.40 41.81
C ASN A 616 37.96 -1.10 42.56
N SER A 617 39.09 -1.59 42.06
CA SER A 617 40.41 -1.29 42.62
C SER A 617 40.90 0.10 42.22
N GLU A 618 41.57 0.80 43.14
CA GLU A 618 42.26 2.09 42.89
C GLU A 618 43.56 1.91 42.04
N GLY A 619 43.69 0.81 41.29
CA GLY A 619 44.87 0.41 40.51
C GLY A 619 44.65 -0.90 39.75
N ASP A 620 45.74 -1.56 39.30
CA ASP A 620 45.80 -2.78 38.44
C ASP A 620 45.34 -4.08 39.16
N GLY A 621 44.27 -3.99 39.95
CA GLY A 621 43.61 -5.13 40.60
C GLY A 621 42.44 -5.67 39.78
N PRO A 622 41.99 -6.90 40.04
CA PRO A 622 40.77 -7.42 39.47
C PRO A 622 39.55 -6.75 40.12
N THR A 623 38.54 -6.39 39.32
CA THR A 623 37.28 -5.83 39.85
C THR A 623 36.42 -6.97 40.41
N GLU A 624 36.09 -6.92 41.70
CA GLU A 624 35.28 -7.94 42.38
C GLU A 624 33.79 -7.60 42.27
N VAL A 625 32.96 -8.56 41.88
CA VAL A 625 31.50 -8.44 41.83
C VAL A 625 30.90 -9.49 42.76
N THR A 626 30.12 -9.05 43.74
CA THR A 626 29.58 -9.88 44.83
C THR A 626 28.07 -9.77 44.94
N PHE A 627 27.39 -10.88 45.20
CA PHE A 627 25.98 -10.89 45.58
C PHE A 627 25.86 -11.41 47.02
N ALA A 628 25.12 -10.70 47.87
CA ALA A 628 25.05 -10.97 49.31
C ALA A 628 23.61 -10.87 49.83
N ASP A 629 23.31 -11.65 50.87
CA ASP A 629 22.02 -11.60 51.58
C ASP A 629 22.26 -11.10 53.01
N GLY A 630 21.76 -9.90 53.31
CA GLY A 630 21.98 -9.19 54.57
C GLY A 630 23.47 -8.94 54.90
N LYS A 631 24.11 -9.93 55.55
CA LYS A 631 25.53 -9.92 55.98
C LYS A 631 26.39 -11.03 55.37
N GLN A 632 25.80 -12.02 54.69
CA GLN A 632 26.51 -13.18 54.14
C GLN A 632 26.68 -13.03 52.63
N THR A 633 27.92 -13.14 52.14
CA THR A 633 28.18 -13.24 50.69
C THR A 633 27.63 -14.57 50.16
N LEU A 634 26.74 -14.50 49.18
CA LEU A 634 26.22 -15.67 48.48
C LEU A 634 27.22 -16.13 47.40
N TRP A 635 27.72 -15.22 46.56
CA TRP A 635 28.76 -15.53 45.58
C TRP A 635 29.60 -14.31 45.19
N LEU A 636 30.78 -14.55 44.62
CA LEU A 636 31.65 -13.57 44.00
C LEU A 636 32.14 -14.04 42.61
N ASP A 637 32.39 -13.09 41.73
CA ASP A 637 33.03 -13.25 40.41
C ASP A 637 33.99 -12.08 40.18
N TYR A 638 34.91 -12.18 39.22
CA TYR A 638 35.85 -11.12 38.86
C TYR A 638 35.64 -10.65 37.41
N LEU A 639 35.75 -9.33 37.21
CA LEU A 639 35.67 -8.68 35.90
C LEU A 639 37.02 -8.04 35.50
N PRO A 640 37.37 -8.08 34.20
CA PRO A 640 38.64 -7.55 33.68
C PRO A 640 38.63 -6.03 33.44
N SER A 641 37.51 -5.36 33.70
CA SER A 641 37.33 -3.92 33.52
C SER A 641 36.49 -3.37 34.69
N PRO A 642 36.77 -2.14 35.19
CA PRO A 642 36.00 -1.55 36.28
C PRO A 642 34.52 -1.36 35.94
N VAL A 643 33.66 -1.57 36.94
CA VAL A 643 32.19 -1.41 36.83
C VAL A 643 31.79 0.05 36.99
N LEU A 644 31.06 0.58 36.01
CA LEU A 644 30.46 1.93 36.06
C LEU A 644 29.03 1.94 36.59
N ALA A 645 28.25 0.87 36.36
CA ALA A 645 26.85 0.82 36.74
C ALA A 645 26.35 -0.61 37.02
N LEU A 646 25.40 -0.72 37.95
CA LEU A 646 24.79 -1.98 38.39
C LEU A 646 23.25 -1.91 38.31
N THR A 647 22.62 -3.06 38.07
CA THR A 647 21.19 -3.24 38.34
C THR A 647 20.90 -4.65 38.85
N ALA A 648 19.92 -4.78 39.74
CA ALA A 648 19.47 -6.04 40.31
C ALA A 648 17.94 -6.14 40.16
N SER A 649 17.47 -7.20 39.49
CA SER A 649 16.06 -7.47 39.28
C SER A 649 15.64 -8.78 39.96
N THR A 650 14.34 -9.03 39.99
CA THR A 650 13.76 -10.29 40.49
C THR A 650 14.04 -11.52 39.61
N THR A 651 14.75 -11.40 38.47
CA THR A 651 15.19 -12.58 37.69
C THR A 651 16.68 -12.58 37.28
N PHE A 652 17.40 -11.47 37.39
CA PHE A 652 18.83 -11.38 37.07
C PHE A 652 19.53 -10.22 37.79
N CYS A 653 20.85 -10.24 37.83
CA CYS A 653 21.72 -9.12 38.19
C CYS A 653 22.60 -8.76 36.98
N ALA A 654 22.89 -7.48 36.74
CA ALA A 654 23.73 -7.06 35.62
C ALA A 654 24.70 -5.94 35.99
N ALA A 655 25.92 -6.03 35.47
CA ALA A 655 27.02 -5.08 35.71
C ALA A 655 27.58 -4.58 34.38
N ALA A 656 27.62 -3.26 34.20
CA ALA A 656 28.20 -2.59 33.04
C ALA A 656 29.60 -2.03 33.38
N THR A 657 30.56 -2.27 32.49
CA THR A 657 31.98 -1.95 32.68
C THR A 657 32.46 -0.81 31.78
N GLN A 658 33.62 -0.24 32.14
CA GLN A 658 34.16 0.98 31.53
C GLN A 658 34.55 0.84 30.06
N ASP A 659 34.84 -0.39 29.62
CA ASP A 659 35.07 -0.77 28.22
C ASP A 659 33.81 -0.77 27.33
N GLY A 660 32.62 -0.50 27.89
CA GLY A 660 31.34 -0.59 27.18
C GLY A 660 30.80 -2.03 27.11
N SER A 661 31.33 -2.95 27.92
CA SER A 661 30.79 -4.30 28.07
C SER A 661 29.74 -4.40 29.18
N VAL A 662 28.87 -5.42 29.11
CA VAL A 662 27.86 -5.73 30.13
C VAL A 662 27.82 -7.23 30.40
N ASN A 663 27.86 -7.61 31.68
CA ASN A 663 27.82 -8.99 32.17
C ASN A 663 26.52 -9.21 32.95
N VAL A 664 25.81 -10.32 32.66
CA VAL A 664 24.49 -10.62 33.24
C VAL A 664 24.51 -11.98 33.95
N TYR A 665 23.99 -12.00 35.16
CA TYR A 665 24.12 -13.08 36.15
C TYR A 665 22.75 -13.54 36.67
N SER A 666 22.67 -14.81 37.08
CA SER A 666 21.64 -15.28 38.00
C SER A 666 21.98 -14.86 39.44
N HIS A 667 20.99 -14.87 40.33
CA HIS A 667 21.20 -14.74 41.77
C HIS A 667 22.06 -15.85 42.38
N THR A 668 22.35 -16.91 41.62
CA THR A 668 23.24 -18.03 41.96
C THR A 668 24.65 -17.91 41.36
N GLY A 669 25.00 -16.78 40.72
CA GLY A 669 26.35 -16.50 40.21
C GLY A 669 26.68 -17.08 38.84
N ARG A 670 25.71 -17.73 38.17
CA ARG A 670 25.89 -18.20 36.80
C ARG A 670 25.71 -17.02 35.83
N ARG A 671 26.70 -16.77 34.97
CA ARG A 671 26.53 -15.86 33.81
C ARG A 671 25.43 -16.44 32.89
N LEU A 672 24.38 -15.65 32.63
CA LEU A 672 23.17 -16.07 31.91
C LEU A 672 23.31 -15.98 30.38
N MET A 673 24.24 -15.14 29.91
CA MET A 673 24.56 -14.93 28.50
C MET A 673 26.06 -14.61 28.37
N ALA A 674 26.56 -14.58 27.14
CA ALA A 674 27.89 -14.05 26.84
C ALA A 674 27.96 -12.55 27.20
N THR A 675 29.17 -12.07 27.50
CA THR A 675 29.42 -10.65 27.73
C THR A 675 29.02 -9.84 26.49
N LEU A 676 28.08 -8.92 26.67
CA LEU A 676 27.60 -8.04 25.59
C LEU A 676 28.54 -6.85 25.48
N SER A 677 28.81 -6.35 24.26
CA SER A 677 29.62 -5.14 24.06
C SER A 677 28.86 -4.15 23.19
N PHE A 678 28.82 -2.88 23.63
CA PHE A 678 28.02 -1.81 23.01
C PHE A 678 28.88 -0.69 22.39
N GLY A 679 30.21 -0.83 22.37
CA GLY A 679 31.14 0.10 21.73
C GLY A 679 31.24 1.51 22.35
N SER A 680 30.47 1.80 23.40
CA SER A 680 30.46 3.07 24.14
C SER A 680 30.09 2.77 25.61
N PRO A 681 30.64 3.50 26.60
CA PRO A 681 30.33 3.29 28.01
C PRO A 681 28.83 3.41 28.32
N CYS A 682 28.37 2.67 29.32
CA CYS A 682 26.97 2.73 29.77
C CYS A 682 26.71 4.03 30.56
N ALA A 683 25.75 4.84 30.10
CA ALA A 683 25.26 6.02 30.80
C ALA A 683 24.15 5.70 31.80
N ILE A 684 23.17 4.85 31.42
CA ILE A 684 22.07 4.40 32.30
C ILE A 684 21.79 2.91 32.06
N ILE A 685 21.67 2.13 33.13
CA ILE A 685 21.24 0.72 33.12
C ILE A 685 20.02 0.52 34.02
N HIS A 686 19.05 -0.30 33.59
CA HIS A 686 17.85 -0.61 34.38
C HIS A 686 17.33 -2.02 34.09
N GLY A 687 17.03 -2.80 35.13
CA GLY A 687 16.36 -4.10 35.02
C GLY A 687 14.93 -4.05 35.57
N CYS A 688 13.97 -4.73 34.92
CA CYS A 688 12.62 -4.93 35.45
C CYS A 688 12.11 -6.33 35.07
N LYS A 689 11.86 -7.19 36.07
CA LYS A 689 11.61 -8.63 35.89
C LYS A 689 12.70 -9.23 34.98
N SER A 690 12.36 -9.67 33.77
CA SER A 690 13.30 -10.23 32.78
C SER A 690 13.74 -9.26 31.67
N ALA A 691 13.33 -7.99 31.71
CA ALA A 691 13.78 -6.96 30.78
C ALA A 691 15.01 -6.23 31.34
N LEU A 692 16.04 -6.04 30.50
CA LEU A 692 17.25 -5.27 30.77
C LEU A 692 17.36 -4.15 29.73
N MET A 693 17.48 -2.91 30.17
CA MET A 693 17.69 -1.74 29.32
C MET A 693 19.05 -1.11 29.60
N ILE A 694 19.75 -0.76 28.53
CA ILE A 694 21.09 -0.17 28.54
C ILE A 694 21.06 1.04 27.59
N LEU A 695 21.49 2.20 28.09
CA LEU A 695 21.65 3.44 27.32
C LEU A 695 23.13 3.85 27.37
N THR A 696 23.78 3.98 26.21
CA THR A 696 25.20 4.35 26.10
C THR A 696 25.41 5.87 26.14
N ALA A 697 26.65 6.29 26.40
CA ALA A 697 27.09 7.69 26.30
C ALA A 697 26.92 8.25 24.87
N SER A 698 27.10 7.40 23.85
CA SER A 698 26.78 7.71 22.45
C SER A 698 25.28 7.82 22.12
N GLY A 699 24.40 7.65 23.10
CA GLY A 699 22.95 7.82 22.95
C GLY A 699 22.23 6.63 22.28
N GLN A 700 22.83 5.45 22.24
CA GLN A 700 22.16 4.23 21.78
C GLN A 700 21.46 3.53 22.94
N LEU A 701 20.18 3.24 22.77
CA LEU A 701 19.34 2.48 23.68
C LEU A 701 19.15 1.05 23.17
N SER A 702 19.38 0.06 24.03
CA SER A 702 19.07 -1.35 23.80
C SER A 702 18.14 -1.88 24.89
N SER A 703 17.15 -2.69 24.51
CA SER A 703 16.21 -3.34 25.45
C SER A 703 16.17 -4.85 25.18
N ILE A 704 16.56 -5.66 26.17
CA ILE A 704 16.88 -7.08 26.02
C ILE A 704 16.04 -7.92 26.98
N ASN A 705 15.46 -9.01 26.49
CA ASN A 705 14.80 -10.04 27.28
C ASN A 705 15.83 -11.08 27.75
N VAL A 706 16.29 -10.94 28.99
CA VAL A 706 17.31 -11.79 29.61
C VAL A 706 16.88 -13.26 29.70
N LYS A 707 15.56 -13.54 29.84
CA LYS A 707 15.05 -14.91 29.94
C LYS A 707 15.13 -15.66 28.60
N ASN A 708 14.93 -14.95 27.49
CA ASN A 708 14.90 -15.53 26.15
C ASN A 708 16.20 -15.31 25.35
N ALA A 709 17.13 -14.48 25.86
CA ALA A 709 18.33 -14.00 25.16
C ALA A 709 18.03 -13.30 23.81
N THR A 710 16.90 -12.57 23.73
CA THR A 710 16.45 -11.83 22.53
C THR A 710 16.30 -10.34 22.81
N SER A 711 16.60 -9.48 21.85
CA SER A 711 16.23 -8.06 21.94
C SER A 711 14.72 -7.86 21.77
N PHE A 712 14.13 -6.85 22.42
CA PHE A 712 12.74 -6.44 22.19
C PHE A 712 12.58 -5.60 20.91
N PHE A 713 13.61 -4.83 20.56
CA PHE A 713 13.72 -4.03 19.32
C PHE A 713 15.21 -3.80 18.97
N PRO A 714 15.55 -3.39 17.74
CA PRO A 714 16.93 -3.06 17.36
C PRO A 714 17.51 -1.87 18.16
N PRO A 715 18.83 -1.78 18.37
CA PRO A 715 19.46 -0.64 19.05
C PRO A 715 19.04 0.70 18.42
N THR A 716 18.49 1.60 19.24
CA THR A 716 17.76 2.80 18.80
C THR A 716 18.39 4.06 19.40
N SER A 717 18.54 5.12 18.61
CA SER A 717 19.09 6.39 19.10
C SER A 717 18.07 7.22 19.91
N VAL A 718 18.50 7.82 21.02
CA VAL A 718 17.71 8.82 21.78
C VAL A 718 17.85 10.24 21.23
N THR A 719 18.74 10.48 20.25
CA THR A 719 19.01 11.83 19.70
C THR A 719 17.74 12.61 19.28
N PRO A 720 16.71 12.00 18.65
CA PRO A 720 15.47 12.71 18.30
C PRO A 720 14.74 13.33 19.50
N LEU A 721 14.83 12.73 20.69
CA LEU A 721 14.23 13.26 21.92
C LEU A 721 14.93 14.53 22.38
N LEU A 722 16.25 14.59 22.17
CA LEU A 722 17.10 15.70 22.61
C LEU A 722 17.11 16.84 21.60
N SER A 723 17.11 16.55 20.29
CA SER A 723 16.99 17.57 19.23
C SER A 723 15.64 18.31 19.22
N THR A 724 14.65 17.83 20.00
CA THR A 724 13.33 18.47 20.11
C THR A 724 13.38 19.84 20.82
N SER A 725 14.37 20.12 21.68
CA SER A 725 14.60 21.48 22.18
C SER A 725 16.06 21.69 22.64
N PRO A 726 16.64 22.90 22.49
CA PRO A 726 18.09 23.12 22.64
C PRO A 726 18.64 22.95 24.08
N ASN A 727 17.77 22.78 25.08
CA ASN A 727 18.13 22.51 26.48
C ASN A 727 17.50 21.21 27.00
N CYS A 728 17.09 20.31 26.09
CA CYS A 728 16.52 19.01 26.45
C CYS A 728 17.62 18.11 27.04
N THR A 729 17.34 17.47 28.18
CA THR A 729 18.21 16.47 28.80
C THR A 729 17.37 15.31 29.35
N ILE A 730 17.93 14.10 29.39
CA ILE A 730 17.26 12.96 30.02
C ILE A 730 17.39 13.09 31.54
N LEU A 731 16.26 13.20 32.24
CA LEU A 731 16.18 13.24 33.71
C LEU A 731 16.21 11.83 34.31
N SER A 732 15.60 10.86 33.63
CA SER A 732 15.65 9.44 34.00
C SER A 732 15.25 8.56 32.81
N ALA A 733 15.75 7.32 32.80
CA ALA A 733 15.30 6.27 31.90
C ALA A 733 15.06 4.98 32.71
N THR A 734 13.91 4.33 32.51
CA THR A 734 13.58 3.04 33.13
C THR A 734 12.98 2.09 32.09
N VAL A 735 12.78 0.81 32.42
CA VAL A 735 12.19 -0.18 31.49
C VAL A 735 11.06 -0.96 32.14
N ARG A 736 10.02 -1.27 31.35
CA ARG A 736 8.89 -2.12 31.74
C ARG A 736 9.14 -3.58 31.39
N HIS A 737 8.41 -4.49 32.04
CA HIS A 737 8.55 -5.94 31.83
C HIS A 737 8.17 -6.43 30.42
N ASN A 738 7.44 -5.63 29.63
CA ASN A 738 7.16 -5.88 28.22
C ASN A 738 8.30 -5.41 27.28
N GLY A 739 9.39 -4.85 27.83
CA GLY A 739 10.52 -4.31 27.10
C GLY A 739 10.44 -2.81 26.75
N ALA A 740 9.28 -2.17 26.99
CA ALA A 740 9.09 -0.76 26.66
C ALA A 740 9.94 0.16 27.57
N PRO A 741 10.77 1.05 27.02
CA PRO A 741 11.53 2.04 27.80
C PRO A 741 10.64 3.22 28.19
N VAL A 742 10.94 3.88 29.31
CA VAL A 742 10.28 5.12 29.75
C VAL A 742 11.37 6.16 29.97
N VAL A 743 11.45 7.14 29.07
CA VAL A 743 12.48 8.19 29.08
C VAL A 743 11.85 9.53 29.43
N HIS A 744 12.24 10.10 30.57
CA HIS A 744 11.79 11.42 31.03
C HIS A 744 12.75 12.50 30.56
N CYS A 745 12.22 13.54 29.91
CA CYS A 745 13.00 14.67 29.42
C CYS A 745 12.75 15.96 30.24
N SER A 746 13.77 16.81 30.35
CA SER A 746 13.70 18.12 31.03
C SER A 746 12.66 19.08 30.44
N SER A 747 12.23 18.84 29.20
CA SER A 747 11.12 19.50 28.53
C SER A 747 9.74 19.27 29.18
N GLY A 748 9.64 18.40 30.19
CA GLY A 748 8.36 18.01 30.79
C GLY A 748 7.57 17.04 29.91
N THR A 749 8.26 16.22 29.11
CA THR A 749 7.68 15.14 28.29
C THR A 749 8.28 13.80 28.70
N ALA A 750 7.45 12.76 28.71
CA ALA A 750 7.88 11.37 28.83
C ALA A 750 7.63 10.62 27.52
N TYR A 751 8.60 9.80 27.10
CA TYR A 751 8.59 9.05 25.85
C TYR A 751 8.74 7.53 26.09
N THR A 752 8.17 6.74 25.19
CA THR A 752 8.49 5.32 25.00
C THR A 752 8.88 5.07 23.55
N TYR A 753 9.54 3.95 23.27
CA TYR A 753 9.76 3.48 21.91
C TYR A 753 8.71 2.43 21.54
N ASP A 754 8.03 2.62 20.41
CA ASP A 754 7.07 1.66 19.87
C ASP A 754 7.79 0.74 18.86
N ALA A 755 7.89 -0.55 19.21
CA ALA A 755 8.59 -1.56 18.42
C ALA A 755 7.82 -2.04 17.17
N GLN A 756 6.55 -1.65 16.98
CA GLN A 756 5.77 -1.91 15.77
C GLN A 756 5.85 -0.73 14.79
N LEU A 757 5.86 0.49 15.31
CA LEU A 757 5.97 1.72 14.53
C LEU A 757 7.42 2.19 14.32
N PHE A 758 8.39 1.52 14.94
CA PHE A 758 9.82 1.84 14.95
C PHE A 758 10.15 3.29 15.36
N THR A 759 9.31 3.90 16.20
CA THR A 759 9.38 5.35 16.49
C THR A 759 9.21 5.67 17.98
N TRP A 760 9.67 6.86 18.36
CA TRP A 760 9.48 7.43 19.70
C TRP A 760 8.07 8.02 19.82
N THR A 761 7.26 7.46 20.73
CA THR A 761 5.90 7.92 21.02
C THR A 761 5.84 8.63 22.38
N LYS A 762 5.01 9.68 22.46
CA LYS A 762 4.83 10.46 23.70
C LYS A 762 3.85 9.73 24.62
N LEU A 763 4.28 9.48 25.86
CA LEU A 763 3.45 8.90 26.93
C LEU A 763 2.61 9.98 27.63
N CYS A 764 3.24 11.13 27.93
CA CYS A 764 2.63 12.22 28.68
C CYS A 764 3.43 13.52 28.48
N GLU A 765 2.76 14.67 28.54
CA GLU A 765 3.35 16.00 28.39
C GLU A 765 2.80 16.98 29.44
N ARG A 766 3.62 17.96 29.84
CA ARG A 766 3.28 18.99 30.83
C ARG A 766 2.03 19.83 30.51
N TRP A 767 1.67 19.99 29.23
CA TRP A 767 0.59 20.89 28.81
C TRP A 767 -0.82 20.37 29.14
N TRP A 768 -1.01 19.05 29.26
CA TRP A 768 -2.28 18.48 29.74
C TRP A 768 -2.65 18.99 31.14
N GLY A 769 -1.63 19.25 31.98
CA GLY A 769 -1.78 19.83 33.32
C GLY A 769 -2.19 21.31 33.36
N GLU A 770 -2.37 21.99 32.22
CA GLU A 770 -2.91 23.36 32.18
C GLU A 770 -4.43 23.45 32.30
N GLY A 771 -5.17 22.34 32.18
CA GLY A 771 -6.64 22.38 32.19
C GLY A 771 -7.37 21.08 31.90
N SER A 772 -6.71 19.91 31.99
CA SER A 772 -7.41 18.63 31.96
C SER A 772 -7.93 18.24 33.34
N ASP A 773 -9.23 17.92 33.42
CA ASP A 773 -9.91 17.50 34.65
C ASP A 773 -9.37 16.18 35.23
N VAL A 774 -8.55 15.44 34.47
CA VAL A 774 -8.02 14.09 34.83
C VAL A 774 -6.51 14.05 35.02
N TRP A 775 -5.84 15.21 35.18
CA TRP A 775 -4.42 15.29 35.54
C TRP A 775 -4.21 14.96 37.03
N GLN A 776 -3.47 13.88 37.33
CA GLN A 776 -3.31 13.36 38.69
C GLN A 776 -1.95 13.69 39.33
N GLY A 777 -1.17 14.60 38.75
CA GLY A 777 0.22 14.91 39.13
C GLY A 777 0.49 15.46 40.55
N ARG A 778 -0.45 15.31 41.50
CA ARG A 778 -0.26 15.53 42.95
C ARG A 778 -0.69 14.32 43.82
N GLN A 779 -1.15 13.22 43.24
CA GLN A 779 -1.53 12.01 43.98
C GLN A 779 -0.33 11.09 44.23
N ARG A 780 -0.35 10.33 45.34
CA ARG A 780 0.66 9.30 45.63
C ARG A 780 0.34 8.02 44.84
N ALA A 781 1.02 7.87 43.71
CA ALA A 781 1.01 6.66 42.89
C ALA A 781 1.73 5.48 43.57
N ASN A 782 1.23 4.25 43.37
CA ASN A 782 1.97 3.03 43.63
C ASN A 782 2.78 2.63 42.38
N LYS A 783 4.11 2.70 42.47
CA LYS A 783 5.05 2.58 41.34
C LYS A 783 4.84 1.36 40.43
N ASP A 784 4.38 0.23 40.97
CA ASP A 784 4.18 -1.00 40.20
C ASP A 784 2.86 -1.07 39.43
N LYS A 785 1.86 -0.26 39.80
CA LYS A 785 0.48 -0.32 39.28
C LYS A 785 0.02 0.95 38.59
N ASP A 786 0.50 2.10 39.05
CA ASP A 786 0.01 3.42 38.68
C ASP A 786 1.13 4.18 37.93
N VAL A 787 1.60 3.59 36.82
CA VAL A 787 2.81 4.00 36.10
C VAL A 787 2.62 5.36 35.43
N LEU A 788 1.47 5.61 34.79
CA LEU A 788 1.15 6.91 34.21
C LEU A 788 0.96 7.97 35.29
N THR A 789 0.29 7.65 36.40
CA THR A 789 0.15 8.60 37.52
C THR A 789 1.52 8.93 38.15
N SER A 790 2.45 7.98 38.20
CA SER A 790 3.84 8.23 38.60
C SER A 790 4.58 9.11 37.58
N ILE A 791 4.29 9.00 36.29
CA ILE A 791 4.86 9.84 35.23
C ILE A 791 4.33 11.29 35.32
N GLU A 792 3.01 11.47 35.50
CA GLU A 792 2.40 12.80 35.72
C GLU A 792 2.94 13.48 36.99
N GLY A 793 3.15 12.71 38.06
CA GLY A 793 3.79 13.19 39.29
C GLY A 793 5.23 13.66 39.04
N ALA A 794 6.04 12.87 38.33
CA ALA A 794 7.41 13.26 37.99
C ALA A 794 7.47 14.53 37.13
N ILE A 795 6.62 14.64 36.10
CA ILE A 795 6.51 15.83 35.26
C ILE A 795 6.05 17.05 36.08
N SER A 796 5.11 16.86 37.02
CA SER A 796 4.62 17.94 37.88
C SER A 796 5.64 18.41 38.92
N MET A 797 6.52 17.54 39.40
CA MET A 797 7.59 17.88 40.34
C MET A 797 8.76 18.62 39.66
N ALA A 798 9.11 18.24 38.43
CA ALA A 798 10.14 18.93 37.63
C ALA A 798 9.71 20.32 37.10
N ALA A 799 8.41 20.63 37.17
CA ALA A 799 7.77 21.68 36.38
C ALA A 799 7.82 23.11 36.95
N GLY A 800 7.98 23.27 38.26
CA GLY A 800 7.82 24.57 38.94
C GLY A 800 6.36 25.07 39.05
N ILE A 801 6.21 26.28 39.59
CA ILE A 801 4.93 26.92 39.95
C ILE A 801 3.95 26.94 38.74
N PRO A 802 2.62 26.75 38.94
CA PRO A 802 1.65 26.82 37.87
C PRO A 802 1.68 28.15 37.10
N ALA A 803 1.46 28.08 35.78
CA ALA A 803 1.24 29.28 34.97
C ALA A 803 -0.03 30.02 35.43
N SER A 804 -0.11 31.33 35.15
CA SER A 804 -1.25 32.15 35.52
C SER A 804 -2.56 31.62 34.92
N HIS A 805 -3.63 31.70 35.72
CA HIS A 805 -4.94 31.17 35.36
C HIS A 805 -5.55 31.99 34.22
N LYS A 806 -5.32 31.56 32.97
CA LYS A 806 -5.91 32.18 31.78
C LYS A 806 -7.37 31.78 31.68
N GLU A 807 -8.26 32.76 31.56
CA GLU A 807 -9.66 32.48 31.23
C GLU A 807 -9.74 31.80 29.86
N ARG A 808 -10.44 30.67 29.82
CA ARG A 808 -10.61 29.81 28.63
C ARG A 808 -12.09 29.40 28.53
N PRO A 809 -12.68 29.28 27.33
CA PRO A 809 -14.06 28.82 27.18
C PRO A 809 -14.26 27.40 27.74
N ALA A 810 -15.44 27.09 28.27
CA ALA A 810 -15.72 25.78 28.87
C ALA A 810 -15.43 24.59 27.92
N TRP A 811 -15.71 24.73 26.62
CA TRP A 811 -15.43 23.70 25.61
C TRP A 811 -13.93 23.37 25.48
N TRP A 812 -13.03 24.29 25.85
CA TRP A 812 -11.59 24.05 25.82
C TRP A 812 -11.18 22.95 26.79
N ASN A 813 -11.67 23.00 28.04
CA ASN A 813 -11.32 22.03 29.07
C ASN A 813 -11.91 20.64 28.76
N THR A 814 -13.12 20.58 28.18
CA THR A 814 -13.68 19.32 27.66
C THR A 814 -12.82 18.73 26.53
N ALA A 815 -12.46 19.53 25.51
CA ALA A 815 -11.65 19.06 24.40
C ALA A 815 -10.24 18.61 24.85
N LEU A 816 -9.61 19.40 25.73
CA LEU A 816 -8.32 19.10 26.35
C LEU A 816 -8.37 17.81 27.19
N THR A 817 -9.46 17.58 27.92
CA THR A 817 -9.66 16.38 28.74
C THR A 817 -9.92 15.13 27.90
N LEU A 818 -10.65 15.23 26.79
CA LEU A 818 -10.83 14.10 25.87
C LEU A 818 -9.52 13.72 25.17
N GLY A 819 -8.77 14.70 24.63
CA GLY A 819 -7.45 14.46 24.04
C GLY A 819 -6.45 13.86 25.04
N HIS A 820 -6.51 14.30 26.30
CA HIS A 820 -5.68 13.73 27.37
C HIS A 820 -6.06 12.28 27.70
N LEU A 821 -7.36 11.96 27.75
CA LEU A 821 -7.84 10.58 27.96
C LEU A 821 -7.48 9.66 26.80
N GLU A 822 -7.57 10.13 25.56
CA GLU A 822 -7.10 9.44 24.36
C GLU A 822 -5.59 9.17 24.45
N SER A 823 -4.78 10.17 24.83
CA SER A 823 -3.34 10.00 25.10
C SER A 823 -3.06 8.98 26.20
N LYS A 824 -3.80 9.00 27.33
CA LYS A 824 -3.68 8.01 28.41
C LYS A 824 -4.01 6.58 27.96
N LEU A 825 -4.99 6.39 27.08
CA LEU A 825 -5.32 5.06 26.53
C LEU A 825 -4.17 4.50 25.68
N HIS A 826 -3.57 5.31 24.81
CA HIS A 826 -2.40 4.90 24.04
C HIS A 826 -1.18 4.62 24.94
N ALA A 827 -0.90 5.48 25.91
CA ALA A 827 0.22 5.33 26.82
C ALA A 827 0.06 4.10 27.74
N ALA A 828 -1.12 3.85 28.30
CA ALA A 828 -1.38 2.67 29.12
C ALA A 828 -1.26 1.35 28.32
N LYS A 829 -1.68 1.36 27.05
CA LYS A 829 -1.50 0.23 26.13
C LYS A 829 -0.02 -0.04 25.85
N ALA A 830 0.79 1.00 25.63
CA ALA A 830 2.24 0.86 25.37
C ALA A 830 3.04 0.37 26.60
N LEU A 831 2.62 0.77 27.80
CA LEU A 831 3.26 0.35 29.07
C LEU A 831 2.73 -0.99 29.64
N ASP A 832 1.81 -1.64 28.92
CA ASP A 832 1.08 -2.86 29.34
C ASP A 832 0.35 -2.72 30.70
N SER A 833 -0.18 -1.52 30.97
CA SER A 833 -0.85 -1.17 32.22
C SER A 833 -2.37 -1.38 32.10
N ALA A 834 -2.80 -2.64 32.27
CA ALA A 834 -4.20 -3.04 32.15
C ALA A 834 -5.16 -2.26 33.07
N ALA A 835 -4.74 -1.98 34.31
CA ALA A 835 -5.56 -1.26 35.29
C ALA A 835 -5.78 0.22 34.88
N GLU A 836 -4.71 0.91 34.51
CA GLU A 836 -4.77 2.31 34.08
C GLU A 836 -5.52 2.45 32.75
N TYR A 837 -5.32 1.51 31.80
CA TYR A 837 -6.07 1.47 30.54
C TYR A 837 -7.58 1.35 30.80
N LYS A 838 -7.99 0.42 31.66
CA LYS A 838 -9.40 0.23 32.02
C LYS A 838 -9.99 1.45 32.75
N GLN A 839 -9.23 2.06 33.66
CA GLN A 839 -9.68 3.26 34.37
C GLN A 839 -9.84 4.46 33.42
N ALA A 840 -8.86 4.70 32.54
CA ALA A 840 -8.95 5.74 31.51
C ALA A 840 -10.13 5.49 30.56
N LEU A 841 -10.36 4.24 30.14
CA LEU A 841 -11.46 3.85 29.25
C LEU A 841 -12.84 4.14 29.85
N LEU A 842 -13.05 3.82 31.12
CA LEU A 842 -14.34 4.06 31.79
C LEU A 842 -14.59 5.55 32.07
N ILE A 843 -13.53 6.34 32.31
CA ILE A 843 -13.63 7.81 32.43
C ILE A 843 -13.87 8.45 31.06
N TYR A 844 -13.21 7.98 30.00
CA TYR A 844 -13.43 8.40 28.62
C TYR A 844 -14.86 8.10 28.16
N ALA A 845 -15.35 6.87 28.35
CA ALA A 845 -16.73 6.50 28.05
C ALA A 845 -17.74 7.39 28.80
N ARG A 846 -17.48 7.71 30.08
CA ARG A 846 -18.32 8.64 30.85
C ARG A 846 -18.29 10.05 30.27
N LYS A 847 -17.12 10.63 30.00
CA LYS A 847 -17.01 11.99 29.46
C LYS A 847 -17.58 12.10 28.03
N LEU A 848 -17.48 11.05 27.22
CA LEU A 848 -18.20 10.96 25.93
C LEU A 848 -19.73 10.95 26.12
N ALA A 849 -20.22 10.33 27.20
CA ALA A 849 -21.64 10.25 27.50
C ALA A 849 -22.22 11.56 28.04
N ASP A 850 -21.53 12.14 29.04
CA ASP A 850 -21.92 13.39 29.70
C ASP A 850 -21.95 14.59 28.72
N GLU A 851 -21.06 14.58 27.72
CA GLU A 851 -20.97 15.62 26.66
C GLU A 851 -21.71 15.24 25.37
N GLY A 852 -22.29 14.04 25.27
CA GLY A 852 -23.10 13.59 24.13
C GLY A 852 -22.36 13.28 22.82
N PHE A 853 -21.06 12.96 22.85
CA PHE A 853 -20.22 12.72 21.66
C PHE A 853 -20.49 11.36 20.96
N ARG A 854 -21.68 11.23 20.38
CA ARG A 854 -22.21 9.99 19.76
C ARG A 854 -21.25 9.31 18.78
N ALA A 855 -20.59 10.05 17.88
CA ALA A 855 -19.72 9.45 16.87
C ALA A 855 -18.53 8.68 17.48
N LYS A 856 -17.83 9.31 18.44
CA LYS A 856 -16.72 8.68 19.19
C LYS A 856 -17.20 7.52 20.06
N ALA A 857 -18.42 7.59 20.61
CA ALA A 857 -19.02 6.48 21.34
C ALA A 857 -19.35 5.27 20.44
N GLU A 858 -19.92 5.50 19.25
CA GLU A 858 -20.16 4.45 18.26
C GLU A 858 -18.87 3.81 17.73
N GLU A 859 -17.83 4.61 17.50
CA GLU A 859 -16.49 4.15 17.12
C GLU A 859 -15.88 3.23 18.19
N LEU A 860 -15.89 3.67 19.46
CA LEU A 860 -15.40 2.89 20.59
C LEU A 860 -16.16 1.55 20.76
N ILE A 861 -17.48 1.56 20.57
CA ILE A 861 -18.30 0.34 20.62
C ILE A 861 -17.92 -0.62 19.48
N LYS A 862 -17.71 -0.11 18.26
CA LYS A 862 -17.27 -0.93 17.10
C LYS A 862 -15.89 -1.56 17.35
N GLU A 863 -14.93 -0.78 17.88
CA GLU A 863 -13.57 -1.24 18.17
C GLU A 863 -13.51 -2.33 19.26
N LEU A 864 -14.35 -2.22 20.29
CA LEU A 864 -14.41 -3.20 21.38
C LEU A 864 -15.28 -4.45 21.07
N PHE A 865 -16.27 -4.35 20.19
CA PHE A 865 -17.15 -5.47 19.83
C PHE A 865 -16.50 -6.44 18.83
N GLY A 866 -15.88 -5.90 17.78
CA GLY A 866 -15.26 -6.65 16.69
C GLY A 866 -16.26 -7.36 15.76
N PRO A 867 -15.76 -8.16 14.79
CA PRO A 867 -16.61 -9.03 13.97
C PRO A 867 -17.31 -10.07 14.86
N ILE A 868 -18.57 -10.38 14.59
CA ILE A 868 -19.39 -11.31 15.41
C ILE A 868 -18.67 -12.66 15.58
N PHE A 869 -18.22 -13.24 14.47
CA PHE A 869 -17.40 -14.44 14.41
C PHE A 869 -15.94 -14.06 14.15
N TRP A 870 -15.08 -14.21 15.15
CA TRP A 870 -13.63 -14.11 15.01
C TRP A 870 -12.99 -15.49 15.12
N ARG A 871 -11.96 -15.77 14.31
CA ARG A 871 -11.11 -16.96 14.40
C ARG A 871 -9.64 -16.55 14.22
N PRO A 872 -8.70 -17.08 15.01
CA PRO A 872 -7.27 -16.88 14.76
C PRO A 872 -6.90 -17.38 13.35
N GLY A 873 -6.16 -16.59 12.58
CA GLY A 873 -5.74 -16.96 11.21
C GLY A 873 -6.90 -17.00 10.20
N GLY A 874 -7.93 -16.19 10.40
CA GLY A 874 -9.01 -15.99 9.43
C GLY A 874 -8.60 -15.09 8.25
N ARG A 875 -9.53 -14.84 7.32
CA ARG A 875 -9.31 -13.86 6.23
C ARG A 875 -9.28 -12.41 6.73
N ASP A 876 -9.93 -12.12 7.86
CA ASP A 876 -10.08 -10.79 8.44
C ASP A 876 -9.17 -10.62 9.68
N ASP A 877 -7.86 -10.72 9.47
CA ASP A 877 -6.84 -10.75 10.55
C ASP A 877 -6.54 -9.35 11.17
N SER A 878 -7.43 -8.38 10.95
CA SER A 878 -7.25 -6.96 11.31
C SER A 878 -7.75 -6.57 12.71
N TRP A 879 -8.50 -7.45 13.40
CA TRP A 879 -9.03 -7.18 14.74
C TRP A 879 -8.49 -8.16 15.78
N THR A 880 -7.99 -7.63 16.90
CA THR A 880 -7.56 -8.43 18.06
C THR A 880 -8.66 -8.54 19.12
N PRO A 881 -8.90 -9.72 19.71
CA PRO A 881 -9.92 -9.91 20.75
C PRO A 881 -9.52 -9.32 22.11
N THR A 882 -8.24 -8.98 22.29
CA THR A 882 -7.66 -8.47 23.53
C THR A 882 -6.94 -7.13 23.34
N VAL A 883 -6.81 -6.39 24.45
CA VAL A 883 -6.00 -5.17 24.59
C VAL A 883 -5.45 -5.11 26.03
N ALA A 884 -4.15 -4.83 26.19
CA ALA A 884 -3.45 -4.86 27.50
C ALA A 884 -3.81 -6.11 28.34
N GLY A 885 -3.76 -7.30 27.71
CA GLY A 885 -4.14 -8.59 28.32
C GLY A 885 -5.64 -8.83 28.56
N MET A 886 -6.50 -7.81 28.47
CA MET A 886 -7.94 -7.90 28.76
C MET A 886 -8.78 -8.20 27.51
N PRO A 887 -9.85 -9.02 27.60
CA PRO A 887 -10.78 -9.23 26.49
C PRO A 887 -11.64 -7.99 26.22
N LYS A 888 -11.62 -7.50 24.97
CA LYS A 888 -12.31 -6.26 24.57
C LYS A 888 -13.83 -6.30 24.82
N ARG A 889 -14.45 -7.47 24.64
CA ARG A 889 -15.90 -7.66 24.81
C ARG A 889 -16.38 -7.55 26.25
N ASP A 890 -15.51 -7.76 27.25
CA ASP A 890 -15.87 -7.53 28.65
C ASP A 890 -15.66 -6.07 29.06
N LEU A 891 -14.62 -5.41 28.52
CA LEU A 891 -14.50 -3.95 28.61
C LEU A 891 -15.73 -3.25 28.00
N LEU A 892 -16.22 -3.73 26.85
CA LEU A 892 -17.46 -3.24 26.24
C LEU A 892 -18.67 -3.35 27.17
N ARG A 893 -18.80 -4.44 27.93
CA ARG A 893 -19.90 -4.66 28.87
C ARG A 893 -19.95 -3.57 29.95
N GLU A 894 -18.78 -3.19 30.46
CA GLU A 894 -18.64 -2.13 31.46
C GLU A 894 -18.80 -0.73 30.85
N VAL A 895 -18.28 -0.50 29.63
CA VAL A 895 -18.50 0.74 28.86
C VAL A 895 -19.99 0.97 28.54
N LEU A 896 -20.72 -0.07 28.11
CA LEU A 896 -22.17 -0.02 27.90
C LEU A 896 -22.93 0.24 29.22
N SER A 897 -22.45 -0.33 30.33
CA SER A 897 -23.03 -0.06 31.66
C SER A 897 -22.82 1.40 32.08
N VAL A 898 -21.68 2.02 31.73
CA VAL A 898 -21.46 3.47 31.92
C VAL A 898 -22.43 4.28 31.07
N PHE A 899 -22.56 3.99 29.77
CA PHE A 899 -23.47 4.71 28.87
C PHE A 899 -24.95 4.65 29.31
N VAL A 900 -25.37 3.58 30.01
CA VAL A 900 -26.72 3.42 30.57
C VAL A 900 -26.90 4.15 31.92
N LEU A 901 -25.82 4.38 32.68
CA LEU A 901 -25.85 5.00 34.02
C LEU A 901 -25.63 6.52 34.00
N SER A 902 -24.81 7.03 33.09
CA SER A 902 -24.88 8.43 32.67
C SER A 902 -26.27 8.69 32.07
N ALA A 903 -26.82 9.89 32.24
CA ALA A 903 -28.09 10.27 31.62
C ALA A 903 -27.95 10.55 30.11
N PHE A 904 -27.31 9.63 29.37
CA PHE A 904 -27.34 9.57 27.92
C PHE A 904 -28.81 9.49 27.53
N ASN A 905 -29.34 10.56 26.94
CA ASN A 905 -30.77 10.82 26.96
C ASN A 905 -31.49 9.82 26.05
N LEU A 906 -31.95 8.68 26.60
CA LEU A 906 -32.48 7.55 25.82
C LEU A 906 -33.74 7.92 25.04
N ASN A 907 -34.46 8.97 25.44
CA ASN A 907 -35.58 9.54 24.69
C ASN A 907 -35.14 10.36 23.46
N THR A 908 -33.84 10.58 23.29
CA THR A 908 -33.19 11.19 22.11
C THR A 908 -32.38 10.15 21.31
N LEU A 909 -32.58 8.85 21.58
CA LEU A 909 -32.13 7.76 20.68
C LEU A 909 -33.07 7.55 19.48
N THR A 910 -34.11 8.39 19.31
CA THR A 910 -34.82 8.53 18.04
C THR A 910 -33.85 9.03 16.98
N CYS A 911 -33.45 8.10 16.14
CA CYS A 911 -32.24 8.20 15.36
C CYS A 911 -32.44 9.13 14.15
N THR A 912 -31.94 10.37 14.23
CA THR A 912 -31.65 11.22 13.06
C THR A 912 -30.41 10.73 12.29
N THR A 913 -30.34 9.42 12.06
CA THR A 913 -29.90 8.93 10.75
C THR A 913 -30.67 9.69 9.68
N MET A 914 -29.98 10.19 8.64
CA MET A 914 -30.67 10.31 7.35
C MET A 914 -31.13 8.91 6.97
N SER A 915 -32.44 8.71 6.85
CA SER A 915 -32.98 7.37 6.64
C SER A 915 -32.56 6.81 5.29
N ASP A 916 -32.26 5.52 5.21
CA ASP A 916 -32.17 4.77 3.93
C ASP A 916 -33.53 4.68 3.20
N THR A 917 -34.54 5.45 3.63
CA THR A 917 -35.92 5.37 3.15
C THR A 917 -36.22 6.57 2.25
N VAL A 918 -36.62 6.28 1.03
CA VAL A 918 -37.15 7.23 0.07
C VAL A 918 -38.66 7.24 0.24
N ILE A 919 -39.17 8.33 0.81
CA ILE A 919 -40.61 8.60 0.93
C ILE A 919 -41.02 9.47 -0.25
N ARG A 920 -41.91 8.97 -1.11
CA ARG A 920 -42.33 9.65 -2.34
C ARG A 920 -43.84 9.62 -2.49
N GLU A 921 -44.46 10.75 -2.82
CA GLU A 921 -45.77 10.73 -3.46
C GLU A 921 -45.54 10.39 -4.95
N VAL A 922 -46.20 9.35 -5.45
CA VAL A 922 -46.04 8.88 -6.82
C VAL A 922 -47.05 9.56 -7.73
N VAL A 923 -48.26 9.68 -7.22
CA VAL A 923 -49.42 10.38 -7.76
C VAL A 923 -50.28 10.75 -6.54
N LYS A 924 -51.06 11.83 -6.64
CA LYS A 924 -51.83 12.37 -5.51
C LYS A 924 -52.55 11.28 -4.72
N ASP A 925 -52.43 11.32 -3.40
CA ASP A 925 -53.02 10.40 -2.42
C ASP A 925 -52.43 8.96 -2.46
N VAL A 926 -51.35 8.71 -3.22
CA VAL A 926 -50.61 7.43 -3.30
C VAL A 926 -49.12 7.63 -2.99
N TRP A 927 -48.69 7.05 -1.87
CA TRP A 927 -47.36 7.22 -1.28
C TRP A 927 -46.58 5.90 -1.22
N ILE A 928 -45.29 5.96 -1.49
CA ILE A 928 -44.37 4.80 -1.45
C ILE A 928 -43.22 5.04 -0.48
N PHE A 929 -42.76 3.93 0.10
CA PHE A 929 -41.68 3.87 1.10
C PHE A 929 -40.63 2.87 0.61
N SER A 930 -39.71 3.37 -0.21
CA SER A 930 -38.69 2.57 -0.90
C SER A 930 -37.40 2.53 -0.09
N ARG A 931 -36.84 1.34 0.20
CA ARG A 931 -35.59 1.17 0.95
C ARG A 931 -34.94 -0.20 0.70
N PRO A 932 -33.63 -0.39 0.98
CA PRO A 932 -33.07 -1.73 1.04
C PRO A 932 -33.46 -2.43 2.35
N PHE A 933 -33.52 -3.76 2.30
CA PHE A 933 -33.56 -4.63 3.47
C PHE A 933 -32.89 -5.98 3.18
N ALA A 934 -32.33 -6.63 4.19
CA ALA A 934 -31.65 -7.91 4.04
C ALA A 934 -32.65 -9.08 4.19
N ARG A 935 -32.99 -9.76 3.08
CA ARG A 935 -33.79 -10.99 3.13
C ARG A 935 -32.92 -12.11 3.71
N LEU A 936 -33.44 -12.77 4.75
CA LEU A 936 -32.73 -13.76 5.57
C LEU A 936 -31.40 -13.25 6.20
N GLY A 937 -31.20 -11.93 6.30
CA GLY A 937 -29.98 -11.35 6.87
C GLY A 937 -28.71 -11.48 6.01
N VAL A 938 -28.80 -12.01 4.78
CA VAL A 938 -27.64 -12.29 3.91
C VAL A 938 -27.78 -11.66 2.52
N PHE A 939 -29.00 -11.59 1.95
CA PHE A 939 -29.21 -11.07 0.60
C PHE A 939 -29.87 -9.68 0.64
N PRO A 940 -29.18 -8.61 0.19
CA PRO A 940 -29.79 -7.29 0.09
C PRO A 940 -30.84 -7.31 -1.03
N MET A 941 -32.08 -6.96 -0.69
CA MET A 941 -33.19 -6.77 -1.61
C MET A 941 -33.69 -5.32 -1.49
N GLY A 942 -34.03 -4.68 -2.61
CA GLY A 942 -34.80 -3.44 -2.59
C GLY A 942 -36.26 -3.76 -2.28
N GLY A 943 -36.89 -3.03 -1.37
CA GLY A 943 -38.30 -3.20 -1.01
C GLY A 943 -39.08 -1.88 -1.09
N ARG A 944 -40.39 -1.97 -1.28
CA ARG A 944 -41.30 -0.82 -1.32
C ARG A 944 -42.64 -1.16 -0.67
N SER A 945 -42.94 -0.56 0.47
CA SER A 945 -44.32 -0.49 0.96
C SER A 945 -45.08 0.62 0.25
N THR A 946 -46.41 0.48 0.12
CA THR A 946 -47.28 1.47 -0.52
C THR A 946 -48.46 1.80 0.39
N ALA A 947 -48.73 3.09 0.62
CA ALA A 947 -49.91 3.57 1.34
C ALA A 947 -50.80 4.42 0.42
N ILE A 948 -52.11 4.21 0.52
CA ILE A 948 -53.13 4.89 -0.30
C ILE A 948 -54.18 5.50 0.63
N LYS A 949 -54.43 6.79 0.47
CA LYS A 949 -55.45 7.52 1.23
C LYS A 949 -56.80 7.39 0.53
N LEU A 950 -57.76 6.73 1.17
CA LEU A 950 -59.08 6.43 0.62
C LEU A 950 -59.99 7.66 0.69
N ARG A 951 -60.82 7.87 -0.34
CA ARG A 951 -61.83 8.94 -0.42
C ARG A 951 -62.89 8.81 0.66
N LYS A 952 -63.26 7.57 1.03
CA LYS A 952 -64.13 7.27 2.19
C LYS A 952 -63.42 7.43 3.56
N GLY A 953 -62.21 7.97 3.57
CA GLY A 953 -61.42 8.28 4.76
C GLY A 953 -60.66 7.07 5.31
N GLY A 954 -59.45 7.32 5.79
CA GLY A 954 -58.51 6.30 6.26
C GLY A 954 -57.52 5.84 5.20
N VAL A 955 -56.60 4.96 5.59
CA VAL A 955 -55.43 4.54 4.81
C VAL A 955 -55.43 3.04 4.59
N TRP A 956 -55.12 2.63 3.36
CA TRP A 956 -54.86 1.27 2.93
C TRP A 956 -53.34 1.11 2.75
N VAL A 957 -52.73 0.07 3.30
CA VAL A 957 -51.26 -0.10 3.32
C VAL A 957 -50.85 -1.52 2.91
N LEU A 958 -50.04 -1.63 1.85
CA LEU A 958 -49.31 -2.85 1.49
C LEU A 958 -47.94 -2.80 2.17
N ALA A 959 -47.68 -3.75 3.07
CA ALA A 959 -46.51 -3.75 3.96
C ALA A 959 -45.42 -4.73 3.49
N SER A 960 -44.45 -4.21 2.72
CA SER A 960 -43.32 -4.95 2.13
C SER A 960 -41.96 -4.61 2.76
N THR A 961 -41.90 -3.59 3.63
CA THR A 961 -40.67 -3.09 4.28
C THR A 961 -40.87 -2.86 5.79
N PRO A 962 -39.80 -2.79 6.61
CA PRO A 962 -39.92 -2.47 8.04
C PRO A 962 -40.58 -1.11 8.33
N LEU A 963 -41.35 -1.00 9.41
CA LEU A 963 -42.09 0.20 9.83
C LEU A 963 -41.24 1.13 10.72
N ASN A 964 -40.30 1.85 10.10
CA ASN A 964 -39.52 2.88 10.80
C ASN A 964 -40.35 4.12 11.16
N GLU A 965 -39.79 4.96 12.03
CA GLU A 965 -40.44 6.16 12.60
C GLU A 965 -40.91 7.17 11.53
N GLU A 966 -40.11 7.39 10.47
CA GLU A 966 -40.49 8.27 9.35
C GLU A 966 -41.67 7.71 8.54
N THR A 967 -41.66 6.41 8.22
CA THR A 967 -42.76 5.73 7.51
C THR A 967 -44.04 5.79 8.33
N ARG A 968 -43.96 5.46 9.64
CA ARG A 968 -45.05 5.56 10.59
C ARG A 968 -45.63 6.97 10.62
N LYS A 969 -44.79 7.97 10.91
CA LYS A 969 -45.21 9.38 10.96
C LYS A 969 -45.93 9.80 9.67
N LYS A 970 -45.42 9.38 8.50
CA LYS A 970 -46.04 9.76 7.24
C LYS A 970 -47.36 9.03 6.96
N ILE A 971 -47.51 7.77 7.40
CA ILE A 971 -48.79 7.05 7.36
C ILE A 971 -49.80 7.73 8.31
N ASP A 972 -49.37 8.12 9.51
CA ASP A 972 -50.21 8.80 10.50
C ASP A 972 -50.67 10.19 9.99
N GLU A 973 -49.83 10.91 9.22
CA GLU A 973 -50.20 12.15 8.50
C GLU A 973 -51.26 11.92 7.40
N LEU A 974 -51.34 10.72 6.80
CA LEU A 974 -52.37 10.39 5.80
C LEU A 974 -53.73 10.11 6.47
N GLY A 975 -53.74 9.46 7.64
CA GLY A 975 -54.92 9.26 8.48
C GLY A 975 -54.96 7.88 9.16
N GLU A 976 -56.12 7.51 9.72
CA GLU A 976 -56.33 6.21 10.36
C GLU A 976 -56.09 5.04 9.38
N VAL A 977 -55.13 4.16 9.67
CA VAL A 977 -54.95 2.92 8.90
C VAL A 977 -56.14 1.99 9.12
N LYS A 978 -56.87 1.68 8.06
CA LYS A 978 -58.03 0.77 8.06
C LYS A 978 -57.71 -0.62 7.52
N TYR A 979 -56.70 -0.72 6.65
CA TYR A 979 -56.34 -1.98 5.98
C TYR A 979 -54.81 -2.16 5.94
N ILE A 980 -54.33 -3.31 6.38
CA ILE A 980 -52.95 -3.79 6.22
C ILE A 980 -52.99 -5.01 5.31
N ILE A 981 -52.19 -5.00 4.25
CA ILE A 981 -52.23 -5.99 3.17
C ILE A 981 -50.89 -6.71 3.04
N GLY A 982 -50.93 -8.05 3.06
CA GLY A 982 -49.88 -8.91 2.54
C GLY A 982 -50.22 -9.36 1.13
N ALA A 983 -49.37 -9.05 0.15
CA ALA A 983 -49.66 -9.27 -1.26
C ALA A 983 -49.61 -10.75 -1.69
N ASP A 984 -48.67 -11.52 -1.14
CA ASP A 984 -48.36 -12.88 -1.59
C ASP A 984 -47.92 -13.80 -0.41
N ALA A 985 -47.44 -15.00 -0.74
CA ALA A 985 -46.94 -15.99 0.22
C ALA A 985 -45.57 -15.68 0.87
N VAL A 986 -44.89 -14.59 0.50
CA VAL A 986 -43.54 -14.25 1.00
C VAL A 986 -43.42 -12.83 1.59
N HIS A 987 -44.30 -11.91 1.21
CA HIS A 987 -44.44 -10.54 1.70
C HIS A 987 -45.19 -10.48 3.04
N HIS A 988 -44.98 -11.47 3.90
CA HIS A 988 -45.60 -11.59 5.22
C HIS A 988 -44.70 -11.09 6.36
N LEU A 989 -43.45 -10.75 6.06
CA LEU A 989 -42.37 -10.58 7.05
C LEU A 989 -42.62 -9.41 8.02
N PHE A 990 -43.28 -8.35 7.56
CA PHE A 990 -43.49 -7.11 8.31
C PHE A 990 -44.95 -6.91 8.79
N LEU A 991 -45.89 -7.78 8.38
CA LEU A 991 -47.31 -7.67 8.74
C LEU A 991 -47.55 -7.59 10.26
N GLY A 992 -46.74 -8.31 11.05
CA GLY A 992 -46.81 -8.28 12.51
C GLY A 992 -46.36 -6.95 13.11
N GLU A 993 -45.47 -6.21 12.47
CA GLU A 993 -45.02 -4.89 12.90
C GLU A 993 -46.11 -3.85 12.65
N PHE A 994 -46.72 -3.86 11.46
CA PHE A 994 -47.84 -2.98 11.11
C PHE A 994 -49.10 -3.29 11.93
N LYS A 995 -49.44 -4.56 12.18
CA LYS A 995 -50.63 -4.92 12.99
C LYS A 995 -50.44 -4.61 14.48
N LYS A 996 -49.20 -4.59 14.99
CA LYS A 996 -48.88 -4.08 16.35
C LYS A 996 -48.90 -2.55 16.42
N ALA A 997 -48.54 -1.87 15.34
CA ALA A 997 -48.65 -0.42 15.22
C ALA A 997 -50.10 0.08 15.09
N TYR A 998 -50.92 -0.63 14.31
CA TYR A 998 -52.29 -0.26 13.96
C TYR A 998 -53.26 -1.41 14.30
N PRO A 999 -53.53 -1.68 15.59
CA PRO A 999 -54.31 -2.86 16.02
C PRO A 999 -55.73 -2.90 15.43
N ASN A 1000 -56.34 -1.73 15.24
CA ASN A 1000 -57.70 -1.56 14.71
C ASN A 1000 -57.81 -1.82 13.20
N ALA A 1001 -56.70 -1.78 12.44
CA ALA A 1001 -56.71 -2.00 11.00
C ALA A 1001 -57.02 -3.46 10.66
N LYS A 1002 -57.89 -3.74 9.69
CA LYS A 1002 -58.10 -5.10 9.19
C LYS A 1002 -56.81 -5.62 8.56
N LEU A 1003 -56.34 -6.79 8.97
CA LEU A 1003 -55.21 -7.47 8.35
C LEU A 1003 -55.70 -8.50 7.34
N ILE A 1004 -55.37 -8.31 6.07
CA ILE A 1004 -55.80 -9.17 4.96
C ILE A 1004 -54.56 -9.68 4.24
N GLY A 1005 -54.55 -10.94 3.83
CA GLY A 1005 -53.40 -11.54 3.16
C GLY A 1005 -53.73 -12.83 2.45
N VAL A 1006 -52.71 -13.59 2.06
CA VAL A 1006 -52.86 -14.83 1.31
C VAL A 1006 -52.70 -16.04 2.24
N GLU A 1007 -53.57 -17.04 2.14
CA GLU A 1007 -53.52 -18.25 2.98
C GLU A 1007 -52.15 -18.95 2.92
N ALA A 1008 -51.51 -18.96 1.75
CA ALA A 1008 -50.19 -19.53 1.52
C ALA A 1008 -49.05 -18.86 2.33
N ALA A 1009 -49.25 -17.67 2.89
CA ALA A 1009 -48.28 -17.04 3.79
C ALA A 1009 -48.28 -17.65 5.21
N ILE A 1010 -49.42 -18.16 5.69
CA ILE A 1010 -49.63 -18.57 7.09
C ILE A 1010 -48.59 -19.61 7.57
N PRO A 1011 -48.23 -20.65 6.79
CA PRO A 1011 -47.21 -21.63 7.22
C PRO A 1011 -45.82 -21.04 7.44
N SER A 1012 -45.50 -19.92 6.76
CA SER A 1012 -44.19 -19.26 6.77
C SER A 1012 -44.05 -18.16 7.82
N MET A 1013 -45.15 -17.74 8.45
CA MET A 1013 -45.12 -16.67 9.47
C MET A 1013 -44.52 -17.15 10.79
N SER A 1014 -43.54 -16.39 11.28
CA SER A 1014 -42.88 -16.60 12.57
C SER A 1014 -43.79 -16.27 13.75
N ASP A 1015 -44.56 -15.19 13.67
CA ASP A 1015 -45.46 -14.74 14.72
C ASP A 1015 -46.89 -15.29 14.53
N LYS A 1016 -47.13 -16.46 15.10
CA LYS A 1016 -48.43 -17.16 15.08
C LYS A 1016 -49.49 -16.55 15.99
N SER A 1017 -49.22 -15.43 16.68
CA SER A 1017 -50.25 -14.71 17.47
C SER A 1017 -51.16 -13.84 16.60
N ILE A 1018 -50.71 -13.51 15.39
CA ILE A 1018 -51.39 -12.63 14.44
C ILE A 1018 -52.65 -13.33 13.89
N ARG A 1019 -53.79 -12.64 13.97
CA ARG A 1019 -55.04 -13.05 13.32
C ARG A 1019 -55.26 -12.23 12.04
N PHE A 1020 -55.69 -12.90 10.99
CA PHE A 1020 -56.16 -12.29 9.75
C PHE A 1020 -57.68 -12.07 9.82
N ASP A 1021 -58.11 -10.93 9.29
CA ASP A 1021 -59.51 -10.52 9.14
C ASP A 1021 -60.06 -10.91 7.74
N GLY A 1022 -59.21 -11.41 6.84
CA GLY A 1022 -59.55 -11.95 5.51
C GLY A 1022 -58.38 -12.65 4.83
N LEU A 1023 -58.64 -13.68 4.00
CA LEU A 1023 -57.61 -14.57 3.44
C LEU A 1023 -57.91 -15.00 1.98
N TRP A 1024 -57.15 -14.46 1.02
CA TRP A 1024 -57.17 -14.93 -0.37
C TRP A 1024 -56.69 -16.39 -0.48
N GLY A 1025 -57.41 -17.18 -1.29
CA GLY A 1025 -57.23 -18.63 -1.42
C GLY A 1025 -58.15 -19.45 -0.52
N ARG A 1026 -58.51 -18.92 0.64
CA ARG A 1026 -59.43 -19.56 1.61
C ARG A 1026 -60.86 -19.04 1.49
N ASP A 1027 -61.01 -17.72 1.43
CA ASP A 1027 -62.30 -17.06 1.35
C ASP A 1027 -62.86 -17.14 -0.10
N PRO A 1028 -64.20 -17.09 -0.28
CA PRO A 1028 -64.82 -17.10 -1.61
C PRO A 1028 -64.26 -16.01 -2.54
N PRO A 1029 -64.14 -16.27 -3.87
CA PRO A 1029 -63.59 -15.29 -4.83
C PRO A 1029 -64.37 -13.97 -4.89
N ASP A 1030 -65.66 -13.98 -4.53
CA ASP A 1030 -66.55 -12.81 -4.55
C ASP A 1030 -66.59 -12.06 -3.19
N THR A 1031 -65.75 -12.44 -2.22
CA THR A 1031 -65.67 -11.79 -0.91
C THR A 1031 -65.14 -10.35 -1.03
N ASN A 1032 -65.88 -9.41 -0.45
CA ASN A 1032 -65.54 -7.99 -0.37
C ASN A 1032 -65.08 -7.64 1.05
N TYR A 1033 -63.85 -7.18 1.21
CA TYR A 1033 -63.25 -6.88 2.52
C TYR A 1033 -63.52 -5.44 2.99
N GLY A 1034 -63.93 -4.54 2.09
CA GLY A 1034 -64.41 -3.18 2.38
C GLY A 1034 -63.60 -2.05 1.75
N PHE A 1035 -62.63 -2.34 0.88
CA PHE A 1035 -61.85 -1.35 0.13
C PHE A 1035 -62.15 -1.35 -1.39
N GLU A 1036 -62.95 -2.31 -1.84
CA GLU A 1036 -63.19 -2.65 -3.25
C GLU A 1036 -63.93 -1.56 -4.04
N ASP A 1037 -64.60 -0.63 -3.34
CA ASP A 1037 -65.17 0.60 -3.91
C ASP A 1037 -64.10 1.53 -4.53
N GLU A 1038 -62.84 1.41 -4.11
CA GLU A 1038 -61.73 2.28 -4.51
C GLU A 1038 -60.53 1.49 -5.07
N ILE A 1039 -60.27 0.29 -4.55
CA ILE A 1039 -59.15 -0.58 -4.96
C ILE A 1039 -59.67 -1.95 -5.39
N LYS A 1040 -59.61 -2.27 -6.69
CA LYS A 1040 -59.88 -3.62 -7.21
C LYS A 1040 -58.72 -4.56 -6.88
N HIS A 1041 -58.98 -5.85 -6.73
CA HIS A 1041 -57.95 -6.87 -6.51
C HIS A 1041 -58.15 -8.09 -7.42
N CYS A 1042 -57.09 -8.84 -7.71
CA CYS A 1042 -57.11 -10.08 -8.48
C CYS A 1042 -56.06 -11.06 -7.95
N TYR A 1043 -56.50 -12.23 -7.48
CA TYR A 1043 -55.65 -13.25 -6.86
C TYR A 1043 -55.13 -14.25 -7.90
N PHE A 1044 -53.80 -14.30 -8.08
CA PHE A 1044 -53.14 -15.16 -9.06
C PHE A 1044 -52.97 -16.58 -8.53
N SER A 1045 -54.08 -17.33 -8.51
CA SER A 1045 -54.08 -18.73 -8.05
C SER A 1045 -53.18 -19.63 -8.91
N GLY A 1046 -52.88 -19.22 -10.16
CA GLY A 1046 -51.93 -19.89 -11.05
C GLY A 1046 -50.44 -19.62 -10.79
N PHE A 1047 -50.09 -18.60 -10.00
CA PHE A 1047 -48.69 -18.24 -9.71
C PHE A 1047 -48.11 -19.06 -8.55
N ARG A 1048 -46.79 -19.22 -8.48
CA ARG A 1048 -46.10 -19.98 -7.43
C ARG A 1048 -46.24 -19.32 -6.06
N ASN A 1049 -46.04 -18.00 -5.99
CA ASN A 1049 -46.09 -17.24 -4.73
C ASN A 1049 -47.51 -16.77 -4.37
N LYS A 1050 -48.52 -17.08 -5.20
CA LYS A 1050 -49.94 -16.74 -4.95
C LYS A 1050 -50.17 -15.24 -4.74
N ASP A 1051 -49.57 -14.41 -5.60
CA ASP A 1051 -49.60 -12.94 -5.52
C ASP A 1051 -51.00 -12.37 -5.84
N VAL A 1052 -51.25 -11.15 -5.40
CA VAL A 1052 -52.49 -10.40 -5.60
C VAL A 1052 -52.16 -9.06 -6.25
N ALA A 1053 -52.66 -8.85 -7.47
CA ALA A 1053 -52.55 -7.55 -8.13
C ALA A 1053 -53.69 -6.63 -7.68
N PHE A 1054 -53.36 -5.40 -7.30
CA PHE A 1054 -54.29 -4.37 -6.84
C PHE A 1054 -54.34 -3.20 -7.82
N LEU A 1055 -55.52 -2.68 -8.15
CA LEU A 1055 -55.69 -1.43 -8.91
C LEU A 1055 -56.42 -0.38 -8.09
N HIS A 1056 -55.71 0.70 -7.75
CA HIS A 1056 -56.34 1.90 -7.23
C HIS A 1056 -56.99 2.70 -8.37
N MET A 1057 -58.33 2.62 -8.44
CA MET A 1057 -59.11 3.12 -9.59
C MET A 1057 -59.01 4.63 -9.76
N ALA A 1058 -58.84 5.38 -8.67
CA ALA A 1058 -58.74 6.84 -8.72
C ALA A 1058 -57.44 7.36 -9.36
N SER A 1059 -56.34 6.60 -9.27
CA SER A 1059 -55.00 7.04 -9.70
C SER A 1059 -54.46 6.28 -10.91
N LYS A 1060 -55.20 5.30 -11.43
CA LYS A 1060 -54.76 4.40 -12.51
C LYS A 1060 -53.43 3.68 -12.22
N SER A 1061 -53.21 3.35 -10.94
CA SER A 1061 -52.00 2.67 -10.47
C SER A 1061 -52.30 1.20 -10.16
N LEU A 1062 -51.60 0.30 -10.85
CA LEU A 1062 -51.47 -1.10 -10.46
C LEU A 1062 -50.38 -1.20 -9.37
N ILE A 1063 -50.60 -2.04 -8.36
CA ILE A 1063 -49.65 -2.38 -7.30
C ILE A 1063 -49.61 -3.92 -7.20
N GLU A 1064 -48.42 -4.50 -7.22
CA GLU A 1064 -48.18 -5.95 -7.10
C GLU A 1064 -46.80 -6.22 -6.47
N ALA A 1065 -46.41 -7.49 -6.29
CA ALA A 1065 -45.23 -7.86 -5.53
C ALA A 1065 -44.12 -8.56 -6.33
N ASP A 1066 -44.42 -9.75 -6.86
CA ASP A 1066 -43.48 -10.64 -7.57
C ASP A 1066 -43.93 -10.93 -9.02
N LEU A 1067 -45.09 -10.41 -9.46
CA LEU A 1067 -45.62 -10.54 -10.82
C LEU A 1067 -44.80 -9.71 -11.84
N LEU A 1068 -44.19 -8.61 -11.39
CA LEU A 1068 -43.25 -7.82 -12.16
C LEU A 1068 -41.97 -7.50 -11.36
N LEU A 1069 -40.82 -7.92 -11.88
CA LEU A 1069 -39.51 -7.57 -11.36
C LEU A 1069 -38.81 -6.61 -12.34
N ASN A 1070 -38.62 -5.36 -11.93
CA ASN A 1070 -38.00 -4.30 -12.74
C ASN A 1070 -36.64 -3.89 -12.15
N LEU A 1071 -35.62 -4.74 -12.35
CA LEU A 1071 -34.28 -4.62 -11.75
C LEU A 1071 -33.24 -4.09 -12.76
N PRO A 1072 -32.26 -3.26 -12.33
CA PRO A 1072 -31.94 -2.90 -10.94
C PRO A 1072 -32.93 -1.91 -10.33
N ALA A 1073 -33.14 -2.02 -9.01
CA ALA A 1073 -34.03 -1.15 -8.26
C ALA A 1073 -33.35 0.16 -7.82
N THR A 1074 -33.16 1.10 -8.75
CA THR A 1074 -32.36 2.31 -8.49
C THR A 1074 -32.95 3.21 -7.40
N GLU A 1075 -34.27 3.39 -7.35
CA GLU A 1075 -34.93 4.19 -6.32
C GLU A 1075 -34.75 3.56 -4.93
N GLN A 1076 -34.94 2.24 -4.83
CA GLN A 1076 -34.95 1.50 -3.56
C GLN A 1076 -33.60 1.49 -2.84
N TYR A 1077 -32.51 1.82 -3.54
CA TYR A 1077 -31.16 1.94 -2.96
C TYR A 1077 -30.62 3.37 -2.95
N SER A 1078 -31.30 4.35 -3.57
CA SER A 1078 -30.79 5.70 -3.84
C SER A 1078 -30.43 6.56 -2.62
N ARG A 1079 -30.85 6.16 -1.40
CA ARG A 1079 -30.47 6.78 -0.12
C ARG A 1079 -29.47 5.97 0.72
N SER A 1080 -29.07 4.80 0.25
CA SER A 1080 -28.25 3.84 1.01
C SER A 1080 -26.80 3.76 0.50
N SER A 1081 -25.90 3.26 1.35
CA SER A 1081 -24.51 2.94 0.98
C SER A 1081 -24.36 1.62 0.19
N SER A 1082 -25.46 0.94 -0.15
CA SER A 1082 -25.48 -0.35 -0.85
C SER A 1082 -25.90 -0.20 -2.30
N SER A 1083 -25.39 -1.07 -3.18
CA SER A 1083 -25.78 -1.12 -4.59
C SER A 1083 -26.96 -2.06 -4.83
N ALA A 1084 -27.81 -1.72 -5.81
CA ALA A 1084 -28.88 -2.58 -6.30
C ALA A 1084 -28.30 -3.71 -7.17
N TYR A 1085 -28.79 -4.95 -6.98
CA TYR A 1085 -28.37 -6.12 -7.74
C TYR A 1085 -29.43 -6.57 -8.76
N GLY A 1086 -28.96 -7.16 -9.87
CA GLY A 1086 -29.80 -7.72 -10.93
C GLY A 1086 -30.04 -6.77 -12.12
N ASN A 1087 -30.26 -7.35 -13.30
CA ASN A 1087 -30.59 -6.65 -14.54
C ASN A 1087 -31.70 -7.43 -15.25
N VAL A 1088 -32.93 -7.23 -14.80
CA VAL A 1088 -34.12 -7.95 -15.22
C VAL A 1088 -35.16 -6.91 -15.61
N LYS A 1089 -35.31 -6.67 -16.92
CA LYS A 1089 -36.29 -5.70 -17.44
C LYS A 1089 -37.62 -6.38 -17.77
N PRO A 1090 -38.77 -5.68 -17.61
CA PRO A 1090 -40.12 -6.18 -17.93
C PRO A 1090 -40.30 -6.82 -19.32
N ASP A 1091 -39.58 -6.31 -20.32
CA ASP A 1091 -39.62 -6.74 -21.73
C ASP A 1091 -38.63 -7.87 -22.05
N SER A 1092 -37.70 -8.16 -21.14
CA SER A 1092 -36.59 -9.08 -21.36
C SER A 1092 -37.01 -10.55 -21.47
N TRP A 1093 -36.21 -11.32 -22.22
CA TRP A 1093 -36.36 -12.78 -22.28
C TRP A 1093 -36.16 -13.43 -20.90
N ILE A 1094 -35.34 -12.81 -20.04
CA ILE A 1094 -35.05 -13.27 -18.68
C ILE A 1094 -36.30 -13.18 -17.81
N HIS A 1095 -36.99 -12.04 -17.80
CA HIS A 1095 -38.23 -11.88 -17.03
C HIS A 1095 -39.32 -12.85 -17.52
N ARG A 1096 -39.50 -12.98 -18.84
CA ARG A 1096 -40.43 -13.97 -19.42
C ARG A 1096 -40.09 -15.42 -19.05
N ALA A 1097 -38.80 -15.76 -18.93
CA ALA A 1097 -38.37 -17.07 -18.46
C ALA A 1097 -38.68 -17.30 -16.97
N ILE A 1098 -38.51 -16.27 -16.13
CA ILE A 1098 -38.90 -16.30 -14.70
C ILE A 1098 -40.39 -16.56 -14.56
N ILE A 1099 -41.26 -15.78 -15.23
CA ILE A 1099 -42.73 -15.96 -15.18
C ILE A 1099 -43.16 -17.34 -15.68
N LYS A 1100 -42.50 -17.88 -16.71
CA LYS A 1100 -42.75 -19.25 -17.17
C LYS A 1100 -42.34 -20.31 -16.12
N GLY A 1101 -41.26 -20.07 -15.36
CA GLY A 1101 -40.80 -20.94 -14.27
C GLY A 1101 -41.58 -20.82 -12.96
N THR A 1102 -42.32 -19.73 -12.76
CA THR A 1102 -43.17 -19.50 -11.58
C THR A 1102 -44.67 -19.68 -11.86
N THR A 1103 -45.06 -20.02 -13.09
CA THR A 1103 -46.44 -20.43 -13.43
C THR A 1103 -46.66 -21.90 -13.05
N VAL A 1104 -47.60 -22.16 -12.14
CA VAL A 1104 -47.97 -23.50 -11.66
C VAL A 1104 -49.23 -24.02 -12.35
N ASP A 1105 -50.21 -23.14 -12.62
CA ASP A 1105 -51.35 -23.43 -13.50
C ASP A 1105 -51.45 -22.34 -14.59
N ALA A 1106 -51.24 -22.74 -15.83
CA ALA A 1106 -51.33 -21.87 -17.00
C ALA A 1106 -52.76 -21.41 -17.32
N LYS A 1107 -53.80 -22.18 -16.93
CA LYS A 1107 -55.21 -21.79 -17.16
C LYS A 1107 -55.64 -20.69 -16.19
N ALA A 1108 -55.35 -20.85 -14.90
CA ALA A 1108 -55.52 -19.78 -13.92
C ALA A 1108 -54.68 -18.56 -14.29
N MET A 1109 -53.38 -18.73 -14.56
CA MET A 1109 -52.50 -17.61 -14.98
C MET A 1109 -53.04 -16.86 -16.20
N ARG A 1110 -53.57 -17.55 -17.23
CA ARG A 1110 -54.24 -16.93 -18.38
C ARG A 1110 -55.47 -16.12 -17.96
N ARG A 1111 -56.37 -16.69 -17.14
CA ARG A 1111 -57.56 -16.00 -16.61
C ARG A 1111 -57.16 -14.74 -15.84
N ASP A 1112 -56.20 -14.85 -14.93
CA ASP A 1112 -55.83 -13.81 -13.97
C ASP A 1112 -55.08 -12.66 -14.68
N ALA A 1113 -54.10 -12.99 -15.52
CA ALA A 1113 -53.36 -12.00 -16.32
C ALA A 1113 -54.26 -11.27 -17.34
N THR A 1114 -55.26 -11.97 -17.92
CA THR A 1114 -56.25 -11.37 -18.82
C THR A 1114 -57.21 -10.44 -18.07
N THR A 1115 -57.64 -10.81 -16.85
CA THR A 1115 -58.46 -9.96 -15.98
C THR A 1115 -57.75 -8.65 -15.68
N VAL A 1116 -56.48 -8.69 -15.26
CA VAL A 1116 -55.67 -7.48 -15.03
C VAL A 1116 -55.43 -6.72 -16.33
N ALA A 1117 -55.14 -7.38 -17.46
CA ALA A 1117 -54.92 -6.70 -18.74
C ALA A 1117 -56.15 -5.92 -19.24
N ASN A 1118 -57.36 -6.28 -18.80
CA ASN A 1118 -58.61 -5.58 -19.10
C ASN A 1118 -58.93 -4.43 -18.12
N TRP A 1119 -58.08 -4.16 -17.15
CA TRP A 1119 -58.21 -3.01 -16.26
C TRP A 1119 -57.59 -1.73 -16.85
N ASP A 1120 -58.19 -0.58 -16.53
CA ASP A 1120 -57.72 0.75 -16.93
C ASP A 1120 -56.65 1.27 -15.95
N PHE A 1121 -55.37 1.06 -16.29
CA PHE A 1121 -54.22 1.53 -15.54
C PHE A 1121 -53.08 2.00 -16.47
N ASP A 1122 -52.33 3.00 -16.01
CA ASP A 1122 -51.19 3.59 -16.75
C ASP A 1122 -49.86 3.39 -16.00
N ARG A 1123 -49.91 3.14 -14.68
CA ARG A 1123 -48.74 3.00 -13.80
C ARG A 1123 -48.67 1.61 -13.17
N ILE A 1124 -47.45 1.10 -12.95
CA ILE A 1124 -47.19 -0.10 -12.15
C ILE A 1124 -46.19 0.23 -11.03
N ILE A 1125 -46.57 -0.09 -9.79
CA ILE A 1125 -45.78 0.07 -8.57
C ILE A 1125 -45.43 -1.33 -8.04
N PRO A 1126 -44.26 -1.90 -8.40
CA PRO A 1126 -43.83 -3.20 -7.88
C PRO A 1126 -43.31 -3.10 -6.44
N CYS A 1127 -43.34 -4.19 -5.69
CA CYS A 1127 -42.61 -4.28 -4.41
C CYS A 1127 -41.08 -4.35 -4.62
N HIS A 1128 -40.63 -4.88 -5.76
CA HIS A 1128 -39.22 -5.09 -6.10
C HIS A 1128 -38.87 -4.47 -7.47
N GLY A 1129 -38.03 -3.42 -7.48
CA GLY A 1129 -37.65 -2.71 -8.71
C GLY A 1129 -38.07 -1.24 -8.75
N ASP A 1130 -37.93 -0.61 -9.92
CA ASP A 1130 -38.35 0.79 -10.12
C ASP A 1130 -39.80 0.92 -10.64
N VAL A 1131 -40.45 2.04 -10.32
CA VAL A 1131 -41.85 2.33 -10.70
C VAL A 1131 -41.95 2.62 -12.20
N ILE A 1132 -42.96 2.04 -12.86
CA ILE A 1132 -43.31 2.35 -14.25
C ILE A 1132 -44.41 3.40 -14.22
N GLU A 1133 -44.08 4.65 -14.56
CA GLU A 1133 -45.01 5.80 -14.43
C GLU A 1133 -46.12 5.88 -15.47
N THR A 1134 -45.86 5.38 -16.68
CA THR A 1134 -46.72 5.47 -17.87
C THR A 1134 -46.61 4.21 -18.73
N ASP A 1135 -47.55 4.01 -19.66
CA ASP A 1135 -47.59 2.86 -20.58
C ASP A 1135 -47.76 1.49 -19.86
N GLY A 1136 -48.16 1.49 -18.59
CA GLY A 1136 -48.21 0.32 -17.72
C GLY A 1136 -49.04 -0.85 -18.26
N ASN A 1137 -50.28 -0.62 -18.71
CA ASN A 1137 -51.10 -1.70 -19.27
C ASN A 1137 -50.50 -2.30 -20.57
N LYS A 1138 -49.85 -1.46 -21.39
CA LYS A 1138 -49.12 -1.89 -22.60
C LYS A 1138 -47.89 -2.73 -22.24
N MET A 1139 -47.15 -2.36 -21.19
CA MET A 1139 -46.05 -3.18 -20.65
C MET A 1139 -46.55 -4.52 -20.07
N TRP A 1140 -47.66 -4.51 -19.33
CA TRP A 1140 -48.31 -5.72 -18.81
C TRP A 1140 -48.73 -6.68 -19.93
N ARG A 1141 -49.38 -6.16 -20.98
CA ARG A 1141 -49.74 -6.92 -22.19
C ARG A 1141 -48.51 -7.44 -22.93
N ALA A 1142 -47.43 -6.66 -23.01
CA ALA A 1142 -46.18 -7.09 -23.64
C ALA A 1142 -45.46 -8.20 -22.83
N LEU A 1143 -45.55 -8.18 -21.50
CA LEU A 1143 -45.05 -9.23 -20.62
C LEU A 1143 -45.88 -10.51 -20.76
N TYR A 1144 -47.17 -10.44 -20.42
CA TYR A 1144 -48.07 -11.58 -20.35
C TYR A 1144 -48.62 -12.04 -21.70
N LYS A 1145 -48.09 -11.54 -22.83
CA LYS A 1145 -48.53 -11.88 -24.18
C LYS A 1145 -48.68 -13.40 -24.39
N ALA A 1146 -47.67 -14.18 -24.01
CA ALA A 1146 -47.67 -15.64 -24.15
C ALA A 1146 -48.61 -16.39 -23.18
N SER A 1147 -49.33 -15.67 -22.32
CA SER A 1147 -50.40 -16.18 -21.45
C SER A 1147 -51.78 -15.64 -21.84
N ILE A 1148 -51.86 -14.50 -22.54
CA ILE A 1148 -53.10 -13.84 -22.95
C ILE A 1148 -53.52 -14.26 -24.37
N ASP A 1149 -52.55 -14.44 -25.29
CA ASP A 1149 -52.72 -14.99 -26.64
C ASP A 1149 -52.92 -16.52 -26.60
#